data_AF-A0A533I6U0-F1
#
_entry.id   AF-A0A533I6U0-F1
#
_cell.length_a   1.000
_cell.length_b   1.000
_cell.length_c   1.000
_cell.angle_alpha   90.00
_cell.angle_beta   90.00
_cell.angle_gamma   90.00
#
_symmetry.space_group_name_H-M   'P 1'
#
loop_
_entity.id
_entity.type
_entity.pdbx_description
1 polymer ?
#
loop_
_entity_poly.entity_id
_entity_poly.type
_entity_poly.pdbx_seq_one_letter_code
_entity_poly.pdbx_strand_id
1 'polypeptide(L)'
;MSGLARLLVPLVFAITLAQAALAQDIPPYQASAQRQICGEVPILDGPAGARIGTATAGLVTVDGLGFGSDGQLYYHMADTTPPGHVATGDAPYFCNFAARQQPGAARFRAIPNSCHLIAASRRTLDEVNAFAAEYADFLPTMSVYRADNGWYAIALGQISLAAAPELLASSRTIPADSYCSDGANYVAVMDLQGMRFVEPVPALMPPLAFDCLTSDGLACAKHAAAIYPKEDYVDQDFFDRMRYGQLGCMAGDPMACEMTEVARDTQLHHALLTAWPEAEDRFPDQDRDIYRIGCDAGLVLSCTRVGGAETARLSGDPVEYLTAIQGLVTACRTRDDNACRELLVLLDKHQQAMGQPARAEDIFHAAQSWAVFCDHFGDTDYTSCQQVYRTYAGLLNGSAVAPERAVEMTEFIRKGCDSGVPEACVLYSNLTALAVSERQWGAKRAEVSCAMVGDTGAICRDLDRQLASDLPQTDQLKQAEFDKRVALCLAGNTREAQDSCADALSYYAGNISASQIGPVETALRQACTPDLHSGCETLAFLYSANTMAGENLHFTGINQPEKRLAALREGCRPGRLGLRNCNNLGEILQEQDDQQGAQDSYRTACNTVRMSDGASSSVSSNGACFNAGLHALQELGDRDTARSDFIFTCDNQHDSNSPYACKHLALMDIEAGAKEKDPMGLISTLQKSCYPSGDFRGDGEGCLYYGKTLLEFRDRLHWDDWEGEPVLGSPDQITDRDQYRTANNASYLFSRGCLSRWQASCAANDNLIADWINGAYPRMTATCQIRAKDQSIRSEKTCGIISYSRPQVVEYEDGYIFDERLYFWPDGDRTLVTEGGEQITLNGNPASFYQSQDGSAMCQQNPETGNSFCTVTDSADQTEG
;
A
#
# COMPACT_ATOMS: atom_id res chain seq x y z
N MET A 1 65.70 -7.17 -69.57
CA MET A 1 66.41 -7.91 -68.50
C MET A 1 66.62 -6.96 -67.34
N SER A 2 66.00 -7.29 -66.19
CA SER A 2 66.40 -7.11 -64.78
C SER A 2 67.29 -5.91 -64.39
N GLY A 3 67.10 -5.14 -63.32
CA GLY A 3 66.22 -5.15 -62.14
C GLY A 3 66.53 -3.87 -61.32
N LEU A 4 65.54 -3.25 -60.67
CA LEU A 4 65.34 -3.25 -59.20
C LEU A 4 66.49 -2.69 -58.35
N ALA A 5 66.29 -1.50 -57.75
CA ALA A 5 66.19 -1.29 -56.28
C ALA A 5 66.79 0.04 -55.74
N ARG A 6 65.91 0.77 -55.01
CA ARG A 6 66.10 1.45 -53.71
C ARG A 6 67.03 2.68 -53.58
N LEU A 7 66.42 3.81 -53.24
CA LEU A 7 66.60 4.48 -51.94
C LEU A 7 65.57 5.62 -51.76
N LEU A 8 64.62 5.44 -50.85
CA LEU A 8 63.78 6.49 -50.28
C LEU A 8 63.64 6.18 -48.78
N VAL A 9 64.14 7.10 -47.96
CA VAL A 9 63.95 7.20 -46.52
C VAL A 9 62.74 8.10 -46.28
N PRO A 10 61.78 7.70 -45.43
CA PRO A 10 61.41 8.63 -44.35
C PRO A 10 61.02 7.97 -43.02
N LEU A 11 61.08 8.80 -41.97
CA LEU A 11 60.27 8.77 -40.74
C LEU A 11 60.10 7.41 -40.02
N VAL A 12 60.93 7.18 -39.00
CA VAL A 12 60.62 6.30 -37.87
C VAL A 12 60.75 7.13 -36.60
N PHE A 13 59.77 7.98 -36.33
CA PHE A 13 59.53 8.57 -35.01
C PHE A 13 58.04 8.97 -34.97
N ALA A 14 57.34 8.53 -33.92
CA ALA A 14 55.91 8.75 -33.62
C ALA A 14 54.87 7.78 -34.24
N ILE A 15 55.00 6.47 -33.97
CA ILE A 15 53.84 5.58 -33.74
C ILE A 15 54.20 4.63 -32.59
N THR A 16 54.24 5.15 -31.37
CA THR A 16 53.89 4.38 -30.16
C THR A 16 52.58 4.98 -29.67
N LEU A 17 51.53 4.82 -30.47
CA LEU A 17 50.18 4.93 -29.97
C LEU A 17 50.04 3.86 -28.89
N ALA A 18 49.66 4.30 -27.70
CA ALA A 18 49.22 3.45 -26.62
C ALA A 18 48.34 2.33 -27.19
N GLN A 19 48.68 1.09 -26.88
CA GLN A 19 47.73 0.00 -26.97
C GLN A 19 46.62 0.37 -26.00
N ALA A 20 45.58 1.05 -26.51
CA ALA A 20 44.29 1.07 -25.85
C ALA A 20 43.97 -0.40 -25.59
N ALA A 21 43.79 -0.73 -24.30
CA ALA A 21 43.41 -2.05 -23.86
C ALA A 21 42.27 -2.53 -24.76
N LEU A 22 42.45 -3.69 -25.39
CA LEU A 22 41.38 -4.36 -26.12
C LEU A 22 40.18 -4.41 -25.16
N ALA A 23 39.07 -3.81 -25.56
CA ALA A 23 37.82 -3.89 -24.81
C ALA A 23 37.59 -5.36 -24.50
N GLN A 24 37.56 -5.70 -23.21
CA GLN A 24 37.18 -7.05 -22.80
C GLN A 24 35.75 -7.28 -23.29
N ASP A 25 35.49 -8.44 -23.89
CA ASP A 25 34.13 -8.84 -24.28
C ASP A 25 33.34 -9.14 -23.01
N ILE A 26 32.77 -8.10 -22.40
CA ILE A 26 31.89 -8.21 -21.24
C ILE A 26 30.54 -8.75 -21.73
N PRO A 27 29.98 -9.79 -21.10
CA PRO A 27 28.66 -10.29 -21.45
C PRO A 27 27.61 -9.18 -21.37
N PRO A 28 26.56 -9.21 -22.20
CA PRO A 28 25.44 -8.27 -22.05
C PRO A 28 24.73 -8.48 -20.69
N TYR A 29 24.04 -7.45 -20.23
CA TYR A 29 23.16 -7.56 -19.05
C TYR A 29 22.11 -8.66 -19.26
N GLN A 30 22.00 -9.56 -18.30
CA GLN A 30 21.02 -10.64 -18.30
C GLN A 30 19.75 -10.20 -17.56
N ALA A 31 18.63 -10.09 -18.27
CA ALA A 31 17.35 -9.67 -17.69
C ALA A 31 16.73 -10.76 -16.78
N SER A 32 15.76 -10.35 -15.96
CA SER A 32 14.99 -11.21 -15.06
C SER A 32 14.32 -12.41 -15.73
N ALA A 33 13.97 -12.31 -17.03
CA ALA A 33 13.34 -13.38 -17.80
C ALA A 33 14.33 -14.43 -18.32
N GLN A 34 15.63 -14.14 -18.25
CA GLN A 34 16.67 -14.99 -18.83
C GLN A 34 17.27 -15.91 -17.77
N ARG A 35 17.50 -17.17 -18.16
CA ARG A 35 18.23 -18.18 -17.37
C ARG A 35 19.40 -18.70 -18.17
N GLN A 36 20.34 -19.35 -17.49
CA GLN A 36 21.48 -19.99 -18.12
C GLN A 36 21.39 -21.50 -17.97
N ILE A 37 21.49 -22.20 -19.08
CA ILE A 37 21.76 -23.62 -19.12
C ILE A 37 23.28 -23.82 -18.99
N CYS A 38 23.74 -24.50 -17.95
CA CYS A 38 25.18 -24.64 -17.67
C CYS A 38 25.86 -25.82 -18.36
N GLY A 39 25.08 -26.75 -18.92
CA GLY A 39 25.55 -27.98 -19.55
C GLY A 39 24.46 -28.63 -20.40
N GLU A 40 24.58 -29.92 -20.72
CA GLU A 40 23.50 -30.63 -21.41
C GLU A 40 22.39 -31.00 -20.41
N VAL A 41 21.17 -30.49 -20.64
CA VAL A 41 20.01 -30.75 -19.78
C VAL A 41 18.84 -31.31 -20.59
N PRO A 42 18.06 -32.27 -20.06
CA PRO A 42 16.93 -32.86 -20.79
C PRO A 42 15.79 -31.85 -20.95
N ILE A 43 15.23 -31.73 -22.16
CA ILE A 43 14.00 -30.98 -22.41
C ILE A 43 12.82 -31.95 -22.33
N LEU A 44 11.79 -31.61 -21.56
CA LEU A 44 10.59 -32.41 -21.32
C LEU A 44 9.36 -31.84 -22.04
N ASP A 45 8.42 -32.69 -22.45
CA ASP A 45 7.13 -32.26 -23.06
C ASP A 45 6.13 -31.65 -22.08
N GLY A 46 6.39 -31.80 -20.78
CA GLY A 46 5.64 -31.21 -19.67
C GLY A 46 6.47 -31.23 -18.40
N PRO A 47 6.01 -30.57 -17.32
CA PRO A 47 6.63 -30.71 -16.00
C PRO A 47 6.68 -32.19 -15.57
N ALA A 48 7.88 -32.71 -15.32
CA ALA A 48 8.15 -34.15 -15.09
C ALA A 48 7.65 -35.09 -16.22
N GLY A 49 7.56 -34.58 -17.46
CA GLY A 49 7.11 -35.32 -18.64
C GLY A 49 8.18 -36.19 -19.30
N ALA A 50 7.88 -36.67 -20.51
CA ALA A 50 8.82 -37.46 -21.30
C ALA A 50 9.90 -36.56 -21.92
N ARG A 51 11.13 -37.07 -22.01
CA ARG A 51 12.23 -36.37 -22.68
C ARG A 51 11.95 -36.27 -24.18
N ILE A 52 11.91 -35.05 -24.70
CA ILE A 52 11.73 -34.72 -26.11
C ILE A 52 12.97 -34.11 -26.76
N GLY A 53 13.97 -33.71 -25.97
CA GLY A 53 15.19 -33.10 -26.48
C GLY A 53 16.29 -32.95 -25.43
N THR A 54 17.28 -32.13 -25.79
CA THR A 54 18.39 -31.73 -24.91
C THR A 54 18.71 -30.27 -25.20
N ALA A 55 18.71 -29.43 -24.17
CA ALA A 55 19.24 -28.07 -24.29
C ALA A 55 20.74 -28.11 -24.04
N THR A 56 21.47 -27.29 -24.78
CA THR A 56 22.93 -27.12 -24.62
C THR A 56 23.23 -25.82 -23.90
N ALA A 57 24.47 -25.65 -23.43
CA ALA A 57 24.85 -24.48 -22.65
C ALA A 57 24.56 -23.16 -23.39
N GLY A 58 23.91 -22.22 -22.71
CA GLY A 58 23.48 -20.96 -23.31
C GLY A 58 22.40 -20.23 -22.50
N LEU A 59 22.07 -19.01 -22.95
CA LEU A 59 20.97 -18.23 -22.41
C LEU A 59 19.64 -18.71 -22.99
N VAL A 60 18.61 -18.78 -22.14
CA VAL A 60 17.25 -19.17 -22.50
C VAL A 60 16.25 -18.20 -21.86
N THR A 61 15.15 -17.93 -22.55
CA THR A 61 14.04 -17.13 -22.01
C THR A 61 12.99 -18.05 -21.38
N VAL A 62 12.53 -17.66 -20.19
CA VAL A 62 11.44 -18.33 -19.48
C VAL A 62 10.16 -17.52 -19.64
N ASP A 63 9.07 -18.19 -20.02
CA ASP A 63 7.73 -17.61 -20.20
C ASP A 63 6.64 -18.36 -19.41
N GLY A 64 7.02 -19.41 -18.66
CA GLY A 64 6.10 -20.16 -17.82
C GLY A 64 6.81 -20.97 -16.73
N LEU A 65 6.04 -21.38 -15.72
CA LEU A 65 6.45 -22.24 -14.62
C LEU A 65 5.32 -23.23 -14.33
N GLY A 66 5.69 -24.44 -13.90
CA GLY A 66 4.70 -25.41 -13.44
C GLY A 66 5.34 -26.51 -12.60
N PHE A 67 4.55 -27.05 -11.68
CA PHE A 67 4.93 -28.23 -10.93
C PHE A 67 4.72 -29.49 -11.77
N GLY A 68 5.69 -30.40 -11.69
CA GLY A 68 5.59 -31.77 -12.17
C GLY A 68 4.92 -32.69 -11.16
N SER A 69 4.53 -33.88 -11.60
CA SER A 69 3.92 -34.91 -10.74
C SER A 69 4.87 -35.44 -9.65
N ASP A 70 6.17 -35.20 -9.81
CA ASP A 70 7.22 -35.45 -8.82
C ASP A 70 7.33 -34.33 -7.77
N GLY A 71 6.47 -33.31 -7.86
CA GLY A 71 6.47 -32.14 -7.00
C GLY A 71 7.59 -31.15 -7.26
N GLN A 72 8.43 -31.33 -8.29
CA GLN A 72 9.49 -30.38 -8.66
C GLN A 72 8.95 -29.24 -9.52
N LEU A 73 9.62 -28.09 -9.45
CA LEU A 73 9.26 -26.90 -10.22
C LEU A 73 10.07 -26.87 -11.53
N TYR A 74 9.38 -26.63 -12.64
CA TYR A 74 9.95 -26.63 -13.98
C TYR A 74 9.67 -25.31 -14.71
N TYR A 75 10.70 -24.76 -15.36
CA TYR A 75 10.54 -23.66 -16.31
C TYR A 75 10.02 -24.18 -17.64
N HIS A 76 9.11 -23.45 -18.28
CA HIS A 76 8.84 -23.54 -19.70
C HIS A 76 9.80 -22.59 -20.44
N MET A 77 10.43 -23.08 -21.50
CA MET A 77 11.36 -22.33 -22.32
C MET A 77 10.88 -22.29 -23.78
N ALA A 78 10.54 -21.10 -24.26
CA ALA A 78 10.10 -20.89 -25.63
C ALA A 78 11.23 -21.04 -26.66
N ASP A 79 12.46 -20.69 -26.28
CA ASP A 79 13.57 -20.52 -27.21
C ASP A 79 14.41 -21.80 -27.45
N THR A 80 14.06 -22.91 -26.80
CA THR A 80 14.75 -24.19 -27.05
C THR A 80 14.20 -24.91 -28.27
N THR A 81 14.97 -25.85 -28.82
CA THR A 81 14.54 -26.67 -29.96
C THR A 81 14.61 -28.16 -29.61
N PRO A 82 13.47 -28.84 -29.37
CA PRO A 82 12.11 -28.29 -29.32
C PRO A 82 11.87 -27.39 -28.08
N PRO A 83 10.87 -26.48 -28.10
CA PRO A 83 10.39 -25.82 -26.90
C PRO A 83 9.89 -26.85 -25.88
N GLY A 84 10.06 -26.59 -24.59
CA GLY A 84 9.64 -27.53 -23.57
C GLY A 84 10.05 -27.11 -22.16
N HIS A 85 10.13 -28.08 -21.27
CA HIS A 85 10.34 -27.85 -19.84
C HIS A 85 11.69 -28.34 -19.36
N VAL A 86 12.29 -27.61 -18.41
CA VAL A 86 13.51 -28.01 -17.67
C VAL A 86 13.30 -27.79 -16.18
N ALA A 87 13.96 -28.60 -15.36
CA ALA A 87 13.93 -28.39 -13.92
C ALA A 87 14.56 -27.03 -13.59
N THR A 88 13.97 -26.29 -12.66
CA THR A 88 14.47 -24.95 -12.29
C THR A 88 15.93 -24.96 -11.81
N GLY A 89 16.37 -26.02 -11.14
CA GLY A 89 17.76 -26.20 -10.70
C GLY A 89 18.77 -26.46 -11.83
N ASP A 90 18.30 -26.86 -13.01
CA ASP A 90 19.15 -27.07 -14.20
C ASP A 90 19.35 -25.79 -15.03
N ALA A 91 18.64 -24.72 -14.67
CA ALA A 91 18.64 -23.43 -15.36
C ALA A 91 18.74 -22.25 -14.35
N PRO A 92 19.87 -22.12 -13.61
CA PRO A 92 20.08 -21.00 -12.70
C PRO A 92 20.15 -19.65 -13.43
N TYR A 93 20.14 -18.54 -12.70
CA TYR A 93 20.46 -17.24 -13.29
C TYR A 93 21.92 -17.20 -13.76
N PHE A 94 22.85 -17.69 -12.95
CA PHE A 94 24.29 -17.58 -13.26
C PHE A 94 25.02 -18.92 -13.10
N CYS A 95 25.63 -19.39 -14.19
CA CYS A 95 26.39 -20.63 -14.17
C CYS A 95 27.71 -20.52 -13.42
N ASN A 96 28.09 -21.61 -12.75
CA ASN A 96 29.42 -21.82 -12.16
C ASN A 96 29.87 -20.73 -11.17
N PHE A 97 28.95 -20.00 -10.54
CA PHE A 97 29.30 -18.94 -9.60
C PHE A 97 30.14 -19.47 -8.42
N ALA A 98 29.68 -20.52 -7.75
CA ALA A 98 30.40 -21.16 -6.65
C ALA A 98 31.74 -21.80 -7.08
N ALA A 99 31.91 -22.11 -8.37
CA ALA A 99 33.18 -22.64 -8.88
C ALA A 99 34.32 -21.60 -8.82
N ARG A 100 34.01 -20.31 -8.64
CA ARG A 100 35.01 -19.25 -8.44
C ARG A 100 35.80 -19.39 -7.13
N GLN A 101 35.28 -20.15 -6.15
CA GLN A 101 36.00 -20.44 -4.90
C GLN A 101 37.21 -21.37 -5.09
N GLN A 102 37.33 -22.02 -6.26
CA GLN A 102 38.38 -22.99 -6.50
C GLN A 102 39.77 -22.33 -6.59
N PRO A 103 40.82 -22.93 -6.01
CA PRO A 103 42.17 -22.40 -6.08
C PRO A 103 42.64 -22.17 -7.53
N GLY A 104 43.01 -20.94 -7.86
CA GLY A 104 43.52 -20.57 -9.20
C GLY A 104 42.46 -20.07 -10.18
N ALA A 105 41.18 -20.00 -9.79
CA ALA A 105 40.18 -19.24 -10.52
C ALA A 105 40.51 -17.73 -10.49
N ALA A 106 39.96 -16.96 -11.44
CA ALA A 106 40.12 -15.50 -11.46
C ALA A 106 39.38 -14.88 -10.25
N ARG A 107 40.16 -14.29 -9.35
CA ARG A 107 39.81 -14.05 -7.93
C ARG A 107 38.96 -12.81 -7.65
N PHE A 108 39.02 -11.82 -8.53
CA PHE A 108 38.32 -10.54 -8.36
C PHE A 108 37.44 -10.21 -9.57
N ARG A 109 36.85 -11.25 -10.17
CA ARG A 109 35.85 -11.07 -11.23
C ARG A 109 34.64 -10.36 -10.66
N ALA A 110 34.13 -9.36 -11.38
CA ALA A 110 32.92 -8.65 -10.99
C ALA A 110 31.76 -9.63 -10.74
N ILE A 111 30.84 -9.20 -9.87
CA ILE A 111 29.61 -9.94 -9.59
C ILE A 111 28.84 -10.09 -10.92
N PRO A 112 28.22 -11.25 -11.22
CA PRO A 112 27.37 -11.39 -12.40
C PRO A 112 26.41 -10.21 -12.60
N ASN A 113 26.14 -9.83 -13.86
CA ASN A 113 25.39 -8.63 -14.25
C ASN A 113 25.98 -7.28 -13.82
N SER A 114 27.19 -7.24 -13.27
CA SER A 114 27.91 -6.01 -12.94
C SER A 114 29.30 -5.96 -13.57
N CYS A 115 29.95 -4.80 -13.52
CA CYS A 115 31.37 -4.65 -13.81
C CYS A 115 32.05 -3.68 -12.88
N HIS A 116 33.39 -3.75 -12.85
CA HIS A 116 34.21 -2.72 -12.22
C HIS A 116 34.20 -1.47 -13.08
N LEU A 117 33.75 -0.33 -12.53
CA LEU A 117 33.88 0.98 -13.16
C LEU A 117 35.32 1.47 -12.98
N ILE A 118 36.18 1.15 -13.94
CA ILE A 118 37.59 1.54 -13.92
C ILE A 118 37.72 2.97 -14.40
N ALA A 119 38.25 3.84 -13.55
CA ALA A 119 38.48 5.24 -13.87
C ALA A 119 39.94 5.54 -14.23
N ALA A 120 40.88 4.70 -13.78
CA ALA A 120 42.29 4.89 -14.03
C ALA A 120 43.09 3.60 -13.84
N SER A 121 44.26 3.55 -14.46
CA SER A 121 45.33 2.58 -14.13
C SER A 121 46.63 3.32 -13.83
N ARG A 122 47.36 2.90 -12.79
CA ARG A 122 48.62 3.52 -12.34
C ARG A 122 49.70 2.47 -12.08
N ARG A 123 50.97 2.87 -12.07
CA ARG A 123 52.09 1.93 -11.88
C ARG A 123 52.55 1.83 -10.44
N THR A 124 52.22 2.82 -9.61
CA THR A 124 52.66 2.89 -8.22
C THR A 124 51.50 3.23 -7.29
N LEU A 125 51.61 2.82 -6.02
CA LEU A 125 50.61 3.15 -5.00
C LEU A 125 50.58 4.65 -4.66
N ASP A 126 51.68 5.39 -4.85
CA ASP A 126 51.67 6.84 -4.65
C ASP A 126 50.79 7.53 -5.70
N GLU A 127 50.86 7.10 -6.96
CA GLU A 127 49.98 7.58 -8.02
C GLU A 127 48.51 7.17 -7.80
N VAL A 128 48.27 5.96 -7.29
CA VAL A 128 46.93 5.50 -6.89
C VAL A 128 46.36 6.40 -5.80
N ASN A 129 47.13 6.65 -4.74
CA ASN A 129 46.69 7.46 -3.61
C ASN A 129 46.50 8.93 -3.98
N ALA A 130 47.29 9.46 -4.91
CA ALA A 130 47.07 10.79 -5.46
C ALA A 130 45.73 10.87 -6.22
N PHE A 131 45.42 9.87 -7.04
CA PHE A 131 44.12 9.78 -7.73
C PHE A 131 42.95 9.62 -6.73
N ALA A 132 43.11 8.76 -5.72
CA ALA A 132 42.08 8.52 -4.71
C ALA A 132 41.74 9.79 -3.91
N ALA A 133 42.75 10.65 -3.66
CA ALA A 133 42.54 11.95 -3.03
C ALA A 133 41.82 12.96 -3.95
N GLU A 134 42.00 12.88 -5.27
CA GLU A 134 41.31 13.71 -6.26
C GLU A 134 39.84 13.32 -6.39
N TYR A 135 39.53 12.03 -6.29
CA TYR A 135 38.18 11.45 -6.39
C TYR A 135 37.66 10.98 -5.03
N ALA A 136 37.81 11.83 -4.00
CA ALA A 136 37.53 11.47 -2.61
C ALA A 136 36.07 11.04 -2.36
N ASP A 137 35.12 11.57 -3.12
CA ASP A 137 33.70 11.21 -3.02
C ASP A 137 33.43 9.73 -3.36
N PHE A 138 34.31 9.10 -4.14
CA PHE A 138 34.23 7.68 -4.47
C PHE A 138 34.98 6.78 -3.49
N LEU A 139 35.80 7.31 -2.57
CA LEU A 139 36.58 6.52 -1.62
C LEU A 139 35.78 5.46 -0.84
N PRO A 140 34.52 5.70 -0.44
CA PRO A 140 33.72 4.70 0.26
C PRO A 140 33.52 3.40 -0.54
N THR A 141 33.39 3.47 -1.86
CA THR A 141 33.21 2.32 -2.76
C THR A 141 34.45 1.96 -3.59
N MET A 142 35.47 2.82 -3.58
CA MET A 142 36.67 2.64 -4.39
C MET A 142 37.43 1.38 -3.97
N SER A 143 37.89 0.62 -4.97
CA SER A 143 38.72 -0.57 -4.80
C SER A 143 39.90 -0.52 -5.76
N VAL A 144 41.07 -0.95 -5.31
CA VAL A 144 42.29 -0.95 -6.13
C VAL A 144 42.77 -2.37 -6.29
N TYR A 145 42.92 -2.80 -7.55
CA TYR A 145 43.34 -4.15 -7.91
C TYR A 145 44.70 -4.11 -8.60
N ARG A 146 45.62 -4.98 -8.18
CA ARG A 146 46.85 -5.24 -8.95
C ARG A 146 46.51 -6.21 -10.07
N ALA A 147 46.71 -5.79 -11.31
CA ALA A 147 46.58 -6.63 -12.49
C ALA A 147 47.83 -7.50 -12.70
N ASP A 148 47.68 -8.58 -13.46
CA ASP A 148 48.75 -9.51 -13.84
C ASP A 148 49.94 -8.84 -14.57
N ASN A 149 49.70 -7.73 -15.25
CA ASN A 149 50.70 -6.91 -15.91
C ASN A 149 51.48 -5.98 -14.96
N GLY A 150 51.19 -6.02 -13.66
CA GLY A 150 51.85 -5.24 -12.60
C GLY A 150 51.31 -3.81 -12.40
N TRP A 151 50.29 -3.39 -13.14
CA TRP A 151 49.61 -2.10 -12.91
C TRP A 151 48.54 -2.23 -11.84
N TYR A 152 48.19 -1.10 -11.23
CA TYR A 152 47.06 -0.97 -10.32
C TYR A 152 45.87 -0.37 -11.05
N ALA A 153 44.79 -1.14 -11.20
CA ALA A 153 43.50 -0.68 -11.70
C ALA A 153 42.72 -0.05 -10.54
N ILE A 154 42.21 1.17 -10.75
CA ILE A 154 41.42 1.92 -9.77
C ILE A 154 39.95 1.85 -10.19
N ALA A 155 39.18 1.05 -9.45
CA ALA A 155 37.73 0.94 -9.63
C ALA A 155 37.03 1.92 -8.68
N LEU A 156 36.15 2.77 -9.20
CA LEU A 156 35.32 3.66 -8.38
C LEU A 156 34.23 2.91 -7.59
N GLY A 157 33.91 1.70 -8.05
CA GLY A 157 32.96 0.76 -7.48
C GLY A 157 32.53 -0.25 -8.54
N GLN A 158 31.58 -1.11 -8.19
CA GLN A 158 30.87 -1.93 -9.16
C GLN A 158 29.58 -1.23 -9.58
N ILE A 159 29.18 -1.39 -10.84
CA ILE A 159 27.93 -0.86 -11.39
C ILE A 159 27.22 -1.95 -12.20
N SER A 160 25.89 -1.84 -12.33
CA SER A 160 25.10 -2.71 -13.20
C SER A 160 25.51 -2.56 -14.67
N LEU A 161 25.57 -3.69 -15.38
CA LEU A 161 25.78 -3.71 -16.84
C LEU A 161 24.64 -3.06 -17.61
N ALA A 162 23.45 -2.93 -17.01
CA ALA A 162 22.35 -2.17 -17.61
C ALA A 162 22.66 -0.65 -17.64
N ALA A 163 23.31 -0.13 -16.59
CA ALA A 163 23.65 1.28 -16.47
C ALA A 163 24.94 1.67 -17.22
N ALA A 164 25.88 0.73 -17.34
CA ALA A 164 27.23 1.00 -17.83
C ALA A 164 27.30 1.72 -19.19
N PRO A 165 26.55 1.35 -20.25
CA PRO A 165 26.62 2.01 -21.55
C PRO A 165 26.23 3.50 -21.48
N GLU A 166 25.15 3.81 -20.76
CA GLU A 166 24.62 5.17 -20.67
C GLU A 166 25.45 6.03 -19.73
N LEU A 167 25.89 5.47 -18.60
CA LEU A 167 26.80 6.13 -17.67
C LEU A 167 28.10 6.55 -18.35
N LEU A 168 28.75 5.62 -19.06
CA LEU A 168 30.03 5.88 -19.74
C LEU A 168 29.86 6.88 -20.91
N ALA A 169 28.67 6.97 -21.50
CA ALA A 169 28.38 7.93 -22.55
C ALA A 169 28.03 9.34 -22.03
N SER A 170 27.46 9.43 -20.82
CA SER A 170 26.76 10.63 -20.35
C SER A 170 27.40 11.30 -19.14
N SER A 171 28.18 10.57 -18.33
CA SER A 171 28.76 11.10 -17.10
C SER A 171 29.83 12.16 -17.38
N ARG A 172 29.81 13.22 -16.58
CA ARG A 172 30.81 14.29 -16.58
C ARG A 172 31.70 14.27 -15.33
N THR A 173 31.38 13.43 -14.35
CA THR A 173 32.04 13.39 -13.03
C THR A 173 33.11 12.30 -12.93
N ILE A 174 33.17 11.40 -13.91
CA ILE A 174 34.23 10.39 -14.03
C ILE A 174 35.21 10.72 -15.17
N PRO A 175 36.45 10.19 -15.16
CA PRO A 175 37.40 10.35 -16.27
C PRO A 175 36.83 9.90 -17.62
N ALA A 176 37.15 10.63 -18.69
CA ALA A 176 36.64 10.34 -20.03
C ALA A 176 37.15 9.01 -20.63
N ASP A 177 38.23 8.46 -20.09
CA ASP A 177 38.77 7.14 -20.42
C ASP A 177 38.32 6.04 -19.46
N SER A 178 37.29 6.31 -18.64
CA SER A 178 36.68 5.29 -17.79
C SER A 178 36.08 4.17 -18.65
N TYR A 179 36.14 2.93 -18.14
CA TYR A 179 35.60 1.78 -18.82
C TYR A 179 35.12 0.71 -17.84
N CYS A 180 34.25 -0.16 -18.34
CA CYS A 180 33.72 -1.31 -17.63
C CYS A 180 34.70 -2.48 -17.76
N SER A 181 35.05 -3.17 -16.66
CA SER A 181 35.99 -4.31 -16.64
C SER A 181 35.39 -5.51 -15.90
N ASP A 182 35.60 -6.71 -16.43
CA ASP A 182 35.13 -7.96 -15.79
C ASP A 182 36.06 -8.41 -14.65
N GLY A 183 37.26 -7.83 -14.55
CA GLY A 183 38.26 -8.14 -13.52
C GLY A 183 39.01 -9.47 -13.70
N ALA A 184 38.93 -10.11 -14.87
CA ALA A 184 39.54 -11.43 -15.10
C ALA A 184 41.06 -11.48 -14.89
N ASN A 185 41.77 -10.36 -15.07
CA ASN A 185 43.22 -10.24 -14.95
C ASN A 185 43.69 -9.67 -13.60
N TYR A 186 42.78 -9.47 -12.64
CA TYR A 186 43.12 -8.95 -11.31
C TYR A 186 43.64 -10.09 -10.42
N VAL A 187 44.83 -9.89 -9.84
CA VAL A 187 45.56 -10.92 -9.09
C VAL A 187 45.71 -10.60 -7.60
N ALA A 188 45.48 -9.36 -7.18
CA ALA A 188 45.43 -8.94 -5.78
C ALA A 188 44.56 -7.69 -5.60
N VAL A 189 44.05 -7.46 -4.40
CA VAL A 189 43.34 -6.24 -3.99
C VAL A 189 44.15 -5.50 -2.91
N MET A 190 44.17 -4.17 -2.96
CA MET A 190 44.83 -3.33 -1.97
C MET A 190 43.90 -3.04 -0.79
N ASP A 191 44.47 -2.90 0.40
CA ASP A 191 43.72 -2.55 1.61
C ASP A 191 43.56 -1.02 1.74
N LEU A 192 42.39 -0.55 2.17
CA LEU A 192 42.15 0.88 2.42
C LEU A 192 42.38 1.18 3.90
N GLN A 193 43.47 1.85 4.23
CA GLN A 193 43.84 2.23 5.59
C GLN A 193 44.01 3.74 5.71
N GLY A 194 43.24 4.38 6.60
CA GLY A 194 43.36 5.82 6.84
C GLY A 194 43.25 6.66 5.56
N MET A 195 42.26 6.34 4.71
CA MET A 195 42.03 6.98 3.40
C MET A 195 43.12 6.73 2.35
N ARG A 196 43.98 5.71 2.53
CA ARG A 196 45.05 5.37 1.60
C ARG A 196 45.06 3.88 1.28
N PHE A 197 45.30 3.55 0.01
CA PHE A 197 45.51 2.18 -0.43
C PHE A 197 46.95 1.73 -0.17
N VAL A 198 47.08 0.57 0.48
CA VAL A 198 48.36 -0.08 0.81
C VAL A 198 48.35 -1.55 0.41
N GLU A 199 49.53 -2.15 0.22
CA GLU A 199 49.59 -3.60 0.03
C GLU A 199 49.21 -4.33 1.34
N PRO A 200 48.39 -5.39 1.29
CA PRO A 200 48.04 -6.15 2.47
C PRO A 200 49.26 -6.89 3.03
N VAL A 201 49.58 -6.65 4.30
CA VAL A 201 50.72 -7.27 5.00
C VAL A 201 50.18 -8.12 6.16
N PRO A 202 50.41 -9.45 6.18
CA PRO A 202 49.79 -10.34 7.16
C PRO A 202 50.15 -10.01 8.62
N ALA A 203 51.32 -9.40 8.86
CA ALA A 203 51.76 -9.01 10.20
C ALA A 203 51.04 -7.76 10.75
N LEU A 204 50.35 -6.99 9.91
CA LEU A 204 49.77 -5.69 10.26
C LEU A 204 48.23 -5.69 10.23
N MET A 205 47.60 -6.83 9.98
CA MET A 205 46.14 -6.89 9.83
C MET A 205 45.53 -8.15 10.44
N PRO A 206 44.23 -8.14 10.77
CA PRO A 206 43.54 -9.32 11.29
C PRO A 206 43.64 -10.50 10.30
N PRO A 207 43.83 -11.75 10.76
CA PRO A 207 43.95 -12.91 9.86
C PRO A 207 42.79 -13.04 8.86
N LEU A 208 41.54 -12.89 9.32
CA LEU A 208 40.37 -12.95 8.44
C LEU A 208 40.36 -11.86 7.36
N ALA A 209 40.83 -10.65 7.68
CA ALA A 209 40.93 -9.57 6.71
C ALA A 209 42.02 -9.86 5.68
N PHE A 210 43.19 -10.35 6.12
CA PHE A 210 44.27 -10.77 5.21
C PHE A 210 43.81 -11.89 4.29
N ASP A 211 43.23 -12.96 4.85
CA ASP A 211 42.76 -14.12 4.09
C ASP A 211 41.72 -13.69 3.04
N CYS A 212 40.78 -12.80 3.42
CA CYS A 212 39.83 -12.21 2.49
C CYS A 212 40.50 -11.45 1.32
N LEU A 213 41.44 -10.55 1.61
CA LEU A 213 42.16 -9.79 0.57
C LEU A 213 43.05 -10.69 -0.31
N THR A 214 43.34 -11.92 0.13
CA THR A 214 43.98 -12.96 -0.69
C THR A 214 43.00 -13.87 -1.44
N SER A 215 41.71 -13.50 -1.46
CA SER A 215 40.58 -14.14 -2.16
C SER A 215 39.96 -15.36 -1.47
N ASP A 216 40.07 -15.49 -0.16
CA ASP A 216 39.25 -16.45 0.58
C ASP A 216 37.84 -15.87 0.82
N GLY A 217 36.87 -16.31 0.00
CA GLY A 217 35.49 -15.82 0.07
C GLY A 217 34.79 -16.09 1.41
N LEU A 218 35.11 -17.20 2.06
CA LEU A 218 34.56 -17.52 3.38
C LEU A 218 35.18 -16.63 4.47
N ALA A 219 36.48 -16.34 4.36
CA ALA A 219 37.13 -15.37 5.25
C ALA A 219 36.53 -13.97 5.09
N CYS A 220 36.21 -13.57 3.86
CA CYS A 220 35.49 -12.33 3.58
C CYS A 220 34.12 -12.29 4.25
N ALA A 221 33.29 -13.33 4.10
CA ALA A 221 31.98 -13.43 4.74
C ALA A 221 32.09 -13.31 6.28
N LYS A 222 33.04 -14.05 6.88
CA LYS A 222 33.29 -14.03 8.34
C LYS A 222 33.78 -12.68 8.82
N HIS A 223 34.66 -12.02 8.05
CA HIS A 223 35.17 -10.70 8.40
C HIS A 223 34.06 -9.65 8.32
N ALA A 224 33.27 -9.64 7.24
CA ALA A 224 32.12 -8.75 7.08
C ALA A 224 31.10 -8.93 8.22
N ALA A 225 30.77 -10.17 8.59
CA ALA A 225 29.88 -10.46 9.72
C ALA A 225 30.44 -9.96 11.07
N ALA A 226 31.76 -9.98 11.26
CA ALA A 226 32.42 -9.50 12.48
C ALA A 226 32.44 -7.97 12.62
N ILE A 227 32.12 -7.20 11.57
CA ILE A 227 32.02 -5.74 11.63
C ILE A 227 30.71 -5.30 12.31
N TYR A 228 29.60 -6.04 12.11
CA TYR A 228 28.25 -5.68 12.58
C TYR A 228 28.04 -5.53 14.11
N PRO A 229 28.64 -6.36 15.00
CA PRO A 229 28.32 -6.31 16.43
C PRO A 229 29.01 -5.18 17.22
N LYS A 230 29.52 -4.11 16.57
CA LYS A 230 30.16 -2.98 17.28
C LYS A 230 29.11 -2.08 17.93
N GLU A 231 29.31 -1.72 19.19
CA GLU A 231 28.41 -0.82 19.94
C GLU A 231 28.37 0.62 19.36
N ASP A 232 29.46 1.06 18.72
CA ASP A 232 29.60 2.38 18.07
C ASP A 232 29.64 2.25 16.53
N TYR A 233 28.55 1.78 15.93
CA TYR A 233 28.44 1.54 14.49
C TYR A 233 28.31 2.87 13.70
N VAL A 234 29.27 3.17 12.80
CA VAL A 234 29.28 4.40 11.97
C VAL A 234 29.16 4.11 10.47
N ASP A 235 28.88 5.11 9.63
CA ASP A 235 28.72 4.94 8.17
C ASP A 235 29.91 4.24 7.49
N GLN A 236 31.14 4.48 7.98
CA GLN A 236 32.33 3.80 7.48
C GLN A 236 32.28 2.28 7.71
N ASP A 237 31.71 1.81 8.83
CA ASP A 237 31.59 0.37 9.11
C ASP A 237 30.65 -0.32 8.10
N PHE A 238 29.62 0.39 7.62
CA PHE A 238 28.76 -0.13 6.56
C PHE A 238 29.50 -0.27 5.23
N PHE A 239 30.29 0.74 4.83
CA PHE A 239 31.09 0.67 3.60
C PHE A 239 32.18 -0.40 3.69
N ASP A 240 32.82 -0.56 4.83
CA ASP A 240 33.82 -1.63 5.03
C ASP A 240 33.16 -3.00 4.98
N ARG A 241 32.01 -3.18 5.65
CA ARG A 241 31.23 -4.42 5.56
C ARG A 241 30.82 -4.73 4.13
N MET A 242 30.27 -3.74 3.41
CA MET A 242 29.89 -3.86 2.01
C MET A 242 31.08 -4.27 1.14
N ARG A 243 32.23 -3.58 1.29
CA ARG A 243 33.47 -3.88 0.54
C ARG A 243 33.92 -5.32 0.76
N TYR A 244 33.99 -5.78 2.01
CA TYR A 244 34.39 -7.16 2.32
C TYR A 244 33.35 -8.20 1.86
N GLY A 245 32.06 -7.89 1.96
CA GLY A 245 30.97 -8.69 1.39
C GLY A 245 31.13 -8.85 -0.14
N GLN A 246 31.34 -7.74 -0.85
CA GLN A 246 31.58 -7.75 -2.30
C GLN A 246 32.80 -8.57 -2.67
N LEU A 247 33.91 -8.46 -1.92
CA LEU A 247 35.11 -9.27 -2.16
C LEU A 247 34.82 -10.77 -2.03
N GLY A 248 34.07 -11.18 -1.00
CA GLY A 248 33.67 -12.57 -0.86
C GLY A 248 32.71 -13.03 -1.96
N CYS A 249 31.77 -12.17 -2.36
CA CYS A 249 30.86 -12.44 -3.46
C CYS A 249 31.61 -12.61 -4.80
N MET A 250 32.57 -11.73 -5.10
CA MET A 250 33.43 -11.86 -6.29
C MET A 250 34.24 -13.15 -6.28
N ALA A 251 34.67 -13.61 -5.10
CA ALA A 251 35.34 -14.90 -4.89
C ALA A 251 34.40 -16.12 -5.01
N GLY A 252 33.10 -15.91 -5.26
CA GLY A 252 32.11 -16.97 -5.47
C GLY A 252 31.43 -17.47 -4.22
N ASP A 253 31.46 -16.73 -3.11
CA ASP A 253 30.76 -17.10 -1.87
C ASP A 253 29.34 -16.48 -1.83
N PRO A 254 28.26 -17.29 -1.95
CA PRO A 254 26.90 -16.77 -1.95
C PRO A 254 26.49 -16.15 -0.61
N MET A 255 27.07 -16.58 0.51
CA MET A 255 26.79 -16.00 1.83
C MET A 255 27.43 -14.60 1.94
N ALA A 256 28.62 -14.41 1.37
CA ALA A 256 29.25 -13.09 1.27
C ALA A 256 28.45 -12.13 0.37
N CYS A 257 27.82 -12.64 -0.70
CA CYS A 257 26.87 -11.86 -1.50
C CYS A 257 25.74 -11.31 -0.62
N GLU A 258 25.09 -12.17 0.18
CA GLU A 258 24.04 -11.75 1.12
C GLU A 258 24.57 -10.75 2.17
N MET A 259 25.81 -10.88 2.65
CA MET A 259 26.38 -9.90 3.59
C MET A 259 26.63 -8.51 3.00
N THR A 260 26.63 -8.40 1.67
CA THR A 260 26.73 -7.12 0.95
C THR A 260 25.42 -6.32 1.05
N GLU A 261 24.29 -6.99 1.32
CA GLU A 261 22.95 -6.40 1.41
C GLU A 261 22.69 -5.65 2.72
N VAL A 262 23.33 -6.03 3.83
CA VAL A 262 23.07 -5.35 5.11
C VAL A 262 23.68 -3.93 5.14
N ALA A 263 24.24 -3.49 4.02
CA ALA A 263 24.58 -2.13 3.67
C ALA A 263 23.34 -1.44 3.08
N ARG A 264 23.00 -0.20 3.47
CA ARG A 264 21.82 0.51 2.94
C ARG A 264 21.85 0.52 1.40
N ASP A 265 20.69 0.45 0.73
CA ASP A 265 20.59 0.45 -0.75
C ASP A 265 21.41 1.58 -1.42
N THR A 266 21.51 2.71 -0.73
CA THR A 266 22.32 3.87 -1.16
C THR A 266 23.82 3.58 -1.30
N GLN A 267 24.35 2.58 -0.59
CA GLN A 267 25.78 2.24 -0.56
C GLN A 267 26.21 1.36 -1.72
N LEU A 268 25.34 0.44 -2.16
CA LEU A 268 25.55 -0.35 -3.39
C LEU A 268 25.51 0.54 -4.63
N HIS A 269 24.59 1.51 -4.65
CA HIS A 269 24.43 2.46 -5.74
C HIS A 269 25.36 3.67 -5.66
N HIS A 270 26.15 3.80 -4.59
CA HIS A 270 26.97 5.00 -4.34
C HIS A 270 27.89 5.35 -5.52
N ALA A 271 28.54 4.36 -6.14
CA ALA A 271 29.39 4.61 -7.30
C ALA A 271 28.59 5.11 -8.52
N LEU A 272 27.39 4.58 -8.75
CA LEU A 272 26.51 5.01 -9.83
C LEU A 272 25.99 6.43 -9.58
N LEU A 273 25.45 6.70 -8.38
CA LEU A 273 24.85 7.99 -8.03
C LEU A 273 25.89 9.10 -7.89
N THR A 274 27.12 8.79 -7.44
CA THR A 274 28.22 9.76 -7.44
C THR A 274 28.69 10.06 -8.87
N ALA A 275 28.70 9.05 -9.74
CA ALA A 275 29.06 9.22 -11.15
C ALA A 275 27.93 9.88 -11.98
N TRP A 276 26.67 9.73 -11.54
CA TRP A 276 25.50 10.18 -12.28
C TRP A 276 24.28 10.28 -11.34
N PRO A 277 24.09 11.43 -10.67
CA PRO A 277 23.02 11.61 -9.68
C PRO A 277 21.62 11.40 -10.25
N GLU A 278 21.40 11.69 -11.53
CA GLU A 278 20.10 11.51 -12.20
C GLU A 278 19.81 10.05 -12.61
N ALA A 279 20.65 9.09 -12.21
CA ALA A 279 20.48 7.66 -12.48
C ALA A 279 19.56 6.94 -11.47
N GLU A 280 19.10 7.63 -10.43
CA GLU A 280 18.16 7.09 -9.43
C GLU A 280 16.91 6.54 -10.13
N ASP A 281 16.52 5.30 -9.76
CA ASP A 281 15.38 4.54 -10.30
C ASP A 281 15.36 4.29 -11.82
N ARG A 282 16.44 4.59 -12.55
CA ARG A 282 16.50 4.40 -14.02
C ARG A 282 16.89 3.00 -14.45
N PHE A 283 17.59 2.26 -13.59
CA PHE A 283 18.17 0.95 -13.92
C PHE A 283 17.77 -0.08 -12.88
N PRO A 284 17.75 -1.38 -13.25
CA PRO A 284 17.54 -2.43 -12.26
C PRO A 284 18.61 -2.37 -11.17
N ASP A 285 18.17 -2.47 -9.93
CA ASP A 285 19.04 -2.42 -8.76
C ASP A 285 20.02 -3.61 -8.73
N GLN A 286 21.25 -3.34 -8.32
CA GLN A 286 22.32 -4.36 -8.29
C GLN A 286 22.10 -5.41 -7.19
N ASP A 287 21.39 -5.05 -6.11
CA ASP A 287 21.00 -5.95 -5.02
C ASP A 287 20.18 -7.15 -5.54
N ARG A 288 19.35 -6.94 -6.56
CA ARG A 288 18.50 -7.97 -7.14
C ARG A 288 19.32 -9.08 -7.79
N ASP A 289 20.41 -8.74 -8.45
CA ASP A 289 21.33 -9.72 -9.03
C ASP A 289 22.12 -10.47 -7.94
N ILE A 290 22.44 -9.80 -6.83
CA ILE A 290 23.04 -10.42 -5.63
C ILE A 290 22.07 -11.45 -5.02
N TYR A 291 20.77 -11.12 -4.89
CA TYR A 291 19.78 -12.06 -4.37
C TYR A 291 19.55 -13.25 -5.30
N ARG A 292 19.63 -13.08 -6.62
CA ARG A 292 19.55 -14.20 -7.58
C ARG A 292 20.64 -15.22 -7.34
N ILE A 293 21.87 -14.75 -7.12
CA ILE A 293 23.02 -15.61 -6.79
C ILE A 293 22.77 -16.38 -5.50
N GLY A 294 22.33 -15.68 -4.45
CA GLY A 294 22.01 -16.31 -3.17
C GLY A 294 20.87 -17.32 -3.28
N CYS A 295 19.84 -17.01 -4.07
CA CYS A 295 18.71 -17.90 -4.25
C CYS A 295 19.04 -19.14 -5.09
N ASP A 296 19.86 -19.00 -6.15
CA ASP A 296 20.40 -20.14 -6.90
C ASP A 296 21.22 -21.06 -5.99
N ALA A 297 21.85 -20.52 -4.94
CA ALA A 297 22.55 -21.28 -3.91
C ALA A 297 21.64 -21.84 -2.80
N GLY A 298 20.33 -21.58 -2.86
CA GLY A 298 19.33 -22.04 -1.89
C GLY A 298 19.32 -21.27 -0.57
N LEU A 299 19.86 -20.05 -0.54
CA LEU A 299 19.79 -19.19 0.65
C LEU A 299 18.39 -18.62 0.82
N VAL A 300 17.79 -18.86 1.99
CA VAL A 300 16.38 -18.55 2.28
C VAL A 300 16.08 -17.06 2.12
N LEU A 301 16.87 -16.20 2.76
CA LEU A 301 16.68 -14.75 2.73
C LEU A 301 16.84 -14.20 1.30
N SER A 302 17.86 -14.65 0.59
CA SER A 302 18.03 -14.30 -0.82
C SER A 302 16.82 -14.74 -1.67
N CYS A 303 16.28 -15.94 -1.46
CA CYS A 303 15.11 -16.43 -2.17
C CYS A 303 13.81 -15.69 -1.84
N THR A 304 13.60 -15.27 -0.59
CA THR A 304 12.44 -14.44 -0.23
C THR A 304 12.53 -13.04 -0.83
N ARG A 305 13.74 -12.46 -0.90
CA ARG A 305 14.00 -11.17 -1.56
C ARG A 305 13.79 -11.23 -3.08
N VAL A 306 14.33 -12.24 -3.76
CA VAL A 306 13.98 -12.53 -5.17
C VAL A 306 12.48 -12.76 -5.32
N GLY A 307 11.88 -13.41 -4.33
CA GLY A 307 10.45 -13.68 -4.22
C GLY A 307 9.58 -12.44 -4.34
N GLY A 308 9.98 -11.30 -3.76
CA GLY A 308 9.38 -9.98 -3.99
C GLY A 308 7.85 -9.95 -4.05
N ALA A 309 7.16 -10.76 -3.23
CA ALA A 309 5.78 -11.19 -3.48
C ALA A 309 4.80 -10.02 -3.61
N GLU A 310 4.98 -8.98 -2.80
CA GLU A 310 4.17 -7.76 -2.84
C GLU A 310 4.39 -6.99 -4.14
N THR A 311 5.65 -6.77 -4.54
CA THR A 311 6.02 -6.13 -5.81
C THR A 311 5.50 -6.90 -7.02
N ALA A 312 5.62 -8.23 -7.00
CA ALA A 312 5.11 -9.09 -8.07
C ALA A 312 3.57 -9.06 -8.16
N ARG A 313 2.87 -9.01 -7.02
CA ARG A 313 1.41 -8.87 -6.99
C ARG A 313 0.92 -7.54 -7.54
N LEU A 314 1.67 -6.46 -7.34
CA LEU A 314 1.29 -5.11 -7.72
C LEU A 314 1.66 -4.77 -9.17
N SER A 315 2.80 -5.28 -9.68
CA SER A 315 3.30 -4.94 -11.02
C SER A 315 2.50 -5.56 -12.16
N GLY A 316 1.92 -6.75 -11.96
CA GLY A 316 1.25 -7.51 -13.03
C GLY A 316 2.17 -7.98 -14.15
N ASP A 317 3.50 -7.86 -13.99
CA ASP A 317 4.50 -8.29 -14.96
C ASP A 317 4.71 -9.83 -14.88
N PRO A 318 4.48 -10.58 -15.97
CA PRO A 318 4.72 -12.02 -16.02
C PRO A 318 6.13 -12.43 -15.58
N VAL A 319 7.15 -11.63 -15.89
CA VAL A 319 8.54 -11.96 -15.59
C VAL A 319 8.82 -11.84 -14.09
N GLU A 320 8.32 -10.76 -13.48
CA GLU A 320 8.38 -10.54 -12.03
C GLU A 320 7.62 -11.65 -11.30
N TYR A 321 6.43 -11.99 -11.81
CA TYR A 321 5.59 -13.05 -11.27
C TYR A 321 6.28 -14.42 -11.29
N LEU A 322 6.89 -14.82 -12.41
CA LEU A 322 7.60 -16.09 -12.53
C LEU A 322 8.84 -16.14 -11.63
N THR A 323 9.58 -15.03 -11.56
CA THR A 323 10.73 -14.87 -10.66
C THR A 323 10.32 -15.03 -9.20
N ALA A 324 9.20 -14.40 -8.83
CA ALA A 324 8.63 -14.47 -7.50
C ALA A 324 8.25 -15.91 -7.09
N ILE A 325 7.54 -16.64 -7.96
CA ILE A 325 7.19 -18.05 -7.71
C ILE A 325 8.44 -18.88 -7.44
N GLN A 326 9.47 -18.77 -8.28
CA GLN A 326 10.69 -19.58 -8.11
C GLN A 326 11.39 -19.29 -6.78
N GLY A 327 11.54 -18.02 -6.41
CA GLY A 327 12.13 -17.63 -5.13
C GLY A 327 11.34 -18.18 -3.95
N LEU A 328 10.02 -17.96 -3.94
CA LEU A 328 9.14 -18.38 -2.84
C LEU A 328 9.04 -19.90 -2.71
N VAL A 329 9.02 -20.66 -3.82
CA VAL A 329 9.05 -22.13 -3.77
C VAL A 329 10.34 -22.63 -3.14
N THR A 330 11.48 -22.06 -3.53
CA THR A 330 12.79 -22.43 -2.97
C THR A 330 12.84 -22.13 -1.47
N ALA A 331 12.44 -20.92 -1.06
CA ALA A 331 12.41 -20.51 0.35
C ALA A 331 11.40 -21.34 1.18
N CYS A 332 10.22 -21.62 0.64
CA CYS A 332 9.21 -22.46 1.30
C CYS A 332 9.76 -23.87 1.58
N ARG A 333 10.48 -24.47 0.62
CA ARG A 333 11.11 -25.79 0.80
C ARG A 333 12.23 -25.81 1.83
N THR A 334 12.85 -24.66 2.10
CA THR A 334 13.79 -24.48 3.20
C THR A 334 13.12 -24.26 4.57
N ARG A 335 11.80 -24.45 4.64
CA ARG A 335 10.95 -24.29 5.84
C ARG A 335 10.74 -22.85 6.28
N ASP A 336 10.74 -21.91 5.33
CA ASP A 336 10.34 -20.53 5.60
C ASP A 336 8.80 -20.41 5.49
N ASP A 337 8.13 -20.27 6.62
CA ASP A 337 6.66 -20.21 6.69
C ASP A 337 6.09 -18.99 5.95
N ASN A 338 6.79 -17.85 6.02
CA ASN A 338 6.36 -16.63 5.33
C ASN A 338 6.39 -16.84 3.82
N ALA A 339 7.46 -17.45 3.28
CA ALA A 339 7.57 -17.77 1.87
C ALA A 339 6.47 -18.73 1.41
N CYS A 340 6.13 -19.76 2.21
CA CYS A 340 5.03 -20.67 1.89
C CYS A 340 3.68 -19.97 1.84
N ARG A 341 3.41 -19.06 2.78
CA ARG A 341 2.19 -18.27 2.80
C ARG A 341 2.10 -17.34 1.58
N GLU A 342 3.17 -16.57 1.34
CA GLU A 342 3.24 -15.65 0.20
C GLU A 342 3.11 -16.39 -1.14
N LEU A 343 3.67 -17.61 -1.25
CA LEU A 343 3.52 -18.44 -2.45
C LEU A 343 2.05 -18.76 -2.77
N LEU A 344 1.27 -19.18 -1.77
CA LEU A 344 -0.16 -19.49 -1.98
C LEU A 344 -0.95 -18.23 -2.35
N VAL A 345 -0.66 -17.12 -1.68
CA VAL A 345 -1.28 -15.81 -1.94
C VAL A 345 -0.94 -15.28 -3.34
N LEU A 346 0.27 -15.56 -3.84
CA LEU A 346 0.70 -15.19 -5.18
C LEU A 346 -0.01 -16.04 -6.24
N LEU A 347 -0.19 -17.34 -6.00
CA LEU A 347 -0.90 -18.24 -6.93
C LEU A 347 -2.37 -17.84 -7.13
N ASP A 348 -3.04 -17.28 -6.13
CA ASP A 348 -4.39 -16.71 -6.29
C ASP A 348 -4.43 -15.54 -7.29
N LYS A 349 -3.29 -14.90 -7.56
CA LYS A 349 -3.14 -13.81 -8.54
C LYS A 349 -2.62 -14.28 -9.90
N HIS A 350 -2.44 -15.59 -10.10
CA HIS A 350 -1.93 -16.14 -11.36
C HIS A 350 -2.76 -15.72 -12.58
N GLN A 351 -4.09 -15.64 -12.46
CA GLN A 351 -4.94 -15.19 -13.56
C GLN A 351 -4.66 -13.75 -13.99
N GLN A 352 -4.39 -12.87 -13.02
CA GLN A 352 -4.08 -11.47 -13.29
C GLN A 352 -2.72 -11.32 -13.98
N ALA A 353 -1.71 -12.06 -13.52
CA ALA A 353 -0.35 -11.95 -14.03
C ALA A 353 -0.12 -12.71 -15.35
N MET A 354 -0.65 -13.93 -15.46
CA MET A 354 -0.36 -14.85 -16.58
C MET A 354 -1.51 -15.00 -17.58
N GLY A 355 -2.63 -14.30 -17.36
CA GLY A 355 -3.81 -14.36 -18.23
C GLY A 355 -4.62 -15.66 -18.15
N GLN A 356 -4.26 -16.58 -17.26
CA GLN A 356 -4.93 -17.87 -17.04
C GLN A 356 -4.87 -18.24 -15.55
N PRO A 357 -5.87 -18.93 -14.97
CA PRO A 357 -5.81 -19.35 -13.58
C PRO A 357 -4.67 -20.34 -13.33
N ALA A 358 -4.15 -20.37 -12.10
CA ALA A 358 -3.19 -21.39 -11.68
C ALA A 358 -3.82 -22.79 -11.83
N ARG A 359 -3.03 -23.77 -12.27
CA ARG A 359 -3.53 -25.15 -12.36
C ARG A 359 -3.72 -25.71 -10.95
N ALA A 360 -4.73 -26.56 -10.77
CA ALA A 360 -4.97 -27.23 -9.50
C ALA A 360 -3.73 -28.02 -9.00
N GLU A 361 -2.96 -28.59 -9.93
CA GLU A 361 -1.71 -29.30 -9.63
C GLU A 361 -0.63 -28.37 -9.05
N ASP A 362 -0.55 -27.13 -9.54
CA ASP A 362 0.44 -26.15 -9.04
C ASP A 362 0.08 -25.69 -7.63
N ILE A 363 -1.21 -25.41 -7.39
CA ILE A 363 -1.72 -25.05 -6.06
C ILE A 363 -1.52 -26.22 -5.08
N PHE A 364 -1.79 -27.45 -5.51
CA PHE A 364 -1.60 -28.65 -4.71
C PHE A 364 -0.13 -28.79 -4.26
N HIS A 365 0.84 -28.73 -5.18
CA HIS A 365 2.25 -28.92 -4.83
C HIS A 365 2.85 -27.74 -4.05
N ALA A 366 2.35 -26.52 -4.26
CA ALA A 366 2.69 -25.38 -3.42
C ALA A 366 2.22 -25.60 -1.98
N ALA A 367 0.96 -26.01 -1.77
CA ALA A 367 0.43 -26.33 -0.44
C ALA A 367 1.13 -27.55 0.18
N GLN A 368 1.47 -28.56 -0.63
CA GLN A 368 2.20 -29.74 -0.19
C GLN A 368 3.60 -29.40 0.34
N SER A 369 4.27 -28.41 -0.27
CA SER A 369 5.59 -27.95 0.20
C SER A 369 5.53 -27.46 1.65
N TRP A 370 4.44 -26.80 2.04
CA TRP A 370 4.18 -26.37 3.42
C TRP A 370 3.69 -27.51 4.32
N ALA A 371 2.81 -28.38 3.79
CA ALA A 371 2.20 -29.50 4.51
C ALA A 371 3.22 -30.46 5.15
N VAL A 372 4.43 -30.55 4.60
CA VAL A 372 5.50 -31.43 5.08
C VAL A 372 6.01 -31.05 6.47
N PHE A 373 5.92 -29.79 6.86
CA PHE A 373 6.54 -29.30 8.10
C PHE A 373 5.65 -28.38 8.95
N CYS A 374 4.48 -27.98 8.47
CA CYS A 374 3.53 -27.23 9.29
C CYS A 374 3.10 -28.05 10.52
N ASP A 375 2.79 -27.35 11.61
CA ASP A 375 2.28 -27.91 12.85
C ASP A 375 0.75 -27.98 12.80
N HIS A 376 0.21 -29.18 13.09
CA HIS A 376 -1.22 -29.37 13.24
C HIS A 376 -1.72 -28.72 14.54
N PHE A 377 -0.94 -28.65 15.63
CA PHE A 377 -1.40 -28.15 16.93
C PHE A 377 -1.38 -26.63 17.09
N GLY A 378 -0.59 -25.92 16.27
CA GLY A 378 -0.66 -24.46 16.14
C GLY A 378 -0.28 -23.70 17.41
N ASP A 379 0.69 -24.19 18.19
CA ASP A 379 1.14 -23.52 19.43
C ASP A 379 1.93 -22.22 19.15
N THR A 380 2.25 -21.95 17.87
CA THR A 380 2.88 -20.70 17.40
C THR A 380 2.27 -20.25 16.07
N ASP A 381 2.00 -18.95 15.92
CA ASP A 381 1.40 -18.35 14.71
C ASP A 381 2.17 -18.62 13.41
N TYR A 382 3.46 -18.95 13.50
CA TYR A 382 4.33 -19.03 12.32
C TYR A 382 4.24 -20.37 11.58
N THR A 383 4.00 -21.50 12.24
CA THR A 383 4.06 -22.84 11.60
C THR A 383 2.70 -23.51 11.35
N SER A 384 1.58 -22.81 11.54
CA SER A 384 0.24 -23.44 11.52
C SER A 384 -0.15 -24.06 10.16
N CYS A 385 -0.68 -25.29 10.18
CA CYS A 385 -1.25 -25.93 8.98
C CYS A 385 -2.59 -25.32 8.49
N GLN A 386 -3.09 -24.27 9.13
CA GLN A 386 -4.42 -23.69 8.86
C GLN A 386 -4.62 -23.32 7.37
N GLN A 387 -3.63 -22.64 6.78
CA GLN A 387 -3.74 -22.22 5.38
C GLN A 387 -3.72 -23.43 4.42
N VAL A 388 -2.93 -24.47 4.73
CA VAL A 388 -2.91 -25.72 3.96
C VAL A 388 -4.29 -26.38 3.98
N TYR A 389 -4.96 -26.45 5.13
CA TYR A 389 -6.32 -27.01 5.21
C TYR A 389 -7.31 -26.26 4.31
N ARG A 390 -7.26 -24.92 4.32
CA ARG A 390 -8.14 -24.09 3.48
C ARG A 390 -7.89 -24.33 2.00
N THR A 391 -6.62 -24.33 1.59
CA THR A 391 -6.24 -24.58 0.19
C THR A 391 -6.69 -25.96 -0.26
N TYR A 392 -6.43 -27.00 0.54
CA TYR A 392 -6.88 -28.36 0.23
C TYR A 392 -8.41 -28.51 0.20
N ALA A 393 -9.13 -27.90 1.12
CA ALA A 393 -10.60 -27.91 1.12
C ALA A 393 -11.17 -27.20 -0.11
N GLY A 394 -10.58 -26.08 -0.52
CA GLY A 394 -10.93 -25.36 -1.75
C GLY A 394 -10.74 -26.23 -3.00
N LEU A 395 -9.58 -26.89 -3.11
CA LEU A 395 -9.28 -27.82 -4.21
C LEU A 395 -10.27 -29.00 -4.26
N LEU A 396 -10.58 -29.61 -3.11
CA LEU A 396 -11.53 -30.73 -3.01
C LEU A 396 -12.95 -30.35 -3.44
N ASN A 397 -13.39 -29.12 -3.17
CA ASN A 397 -14.70 -28.63 -3.62
C ASN A 397 -14.71 -28.17 -5.09
N GLY A 398 -13.54 -27.90 -5.69
CA GLY A 398 -13.38 -27.38 -7.06
C GLY A 398 -13.41 -28.41 -8.21
N SER A 399 -13.55 -29.71 -7.91
CA SER A 399 -13.63 -30.84 -8.89
C SER A 399 -12.45 -31.05 -9.85
N ALA A 400 -11.35 -30.29 -9.75
CA ALA A 400 -10.26 -30.28 -10.74
C ALA A 400 -8.99 -31.05 -10.31
N VAL A 401 -9.11 -32.06 -9.46
CA VAL A 401 -7.96 -32.76 -8.85
C VAL A 401 -8.02 -34.26 -9.10
N ALA A 402 -6.86 -34.89 -9.30
CA ALA A 402 -6.78 -36.34 -9.48
C ALA A 402 -7.26 -37.11 -8.22
N PRO A 403 -7.92 -38.28 -8.36
CA PRO A 403 -8.50 -39.01 -7.24
C PRO A 403 -7.51 -39.33 -6.10
N GLU A 404 -6.28 -39.70 -6.45
CA GLU A 404 -5.21 -39.98 -5.50
C GLU A 404 -4.85 -38.76 -4.64
N ARG A 405 -4.86 -37.56 -5.23
CA ARG A 405 -4.61 -36.29 -4.51
C ARG A 405 -5.79 -35.91 -3.65
N ALA A 406 -7.01 -36.17 -4.12
CA ALA A 406 -8.20 -35.95 -3.31
C ALA A 406 -8.18 -36.79 -2.02
N VAL A 407 -7.71 -38.04 -2.09
CA VAL A 407 -7.49 -38.88 -0.90
C VAL A 407 -6.44 -38.26 0.02
N GLU A 408 -5.27 -37.91 -0.51
CA GLU A 408 -4.17 -37.31 0.26
C GLU A 408 -4.60 -36.03 1.01
N MET A 409 -5.29 -35.11 0.33
CA MET A 409 -5.80 -33.87 0.92
C MET A 409 -6.87 -34.13 1.98
N THR A 410 -7.79 -35.07 1.72
CA THR A 410 -8.86 -35.42 2.67
C THR A 410 -8.28 -36.04 3.95
N GLU A 411 -7.30 -36.95 3.81
CA GLU A 411 -6.59 -37.54 4.95
C GLU A 411 -5.81 -36.49 5.75
N PHE A 412 -5.19 -35.52 5.07
CA PHE A 412 -4.48 -34.43 5.73
C PHE A 412 -5.41 -33.56 6.60
N ILE A 413 -6.56 -33.14 6.05
CA ILE A 413 -7.56 -32.36 6.80
C ILE A 413 -8.13 -33.21 7.95
N ARG A 414 -8.43 -34.49 7.72
CA ARG A 414 -8.92 -35.41 8.76
C ARG A 414 -7.93 -35.52 9.91
N LYS A 415 -6.64 -35.69 9.62
CA LYS A 415 -5.58 -35.77 10.64
C LYS A 415 -5.51 -34.50 11.49
N GLY A 416 -5.68 -33.32 10.88
CA GLY A 416 -5.82 -32.06 11.62
C GLY A 416 -7.02 -32.08 12.57
N CYS A 417 -8.17 -32.57 12.09
CA CYS A 417 -9.36 -32.69 12.92
C CYS A 417 -9.21 -33.71 14.06
N ASP A 418 -8.59 -34.87 13.79
CA ASP A 418 -8.28 -35.88 14.82
C ASP A 418 -7.38 -35.29 15.92
N SER A 419 -6.43 -34.45 15.53
CA SER A 419 -5.52 -33.72 16.42
C SER A 419 -6.22 -32.61 17.24
N GLY A 420 -7.53 -32.38 17.02
CA GLY A 420 -8.33 -31.44 17.80
C GLY A 420 -8.28 -30.00 17.28
N VAL A 421 -7.92 -29.81 16.00
CA VAL A 421 -7.92 -28.47 15.38
C VAL A 421 -9.32 -28.10 14.92
N PRO A 422 -9.97 -27.07 15.50
CA PRO A 422 -11.34 -26.72 15.14
C PRO A 422 -11.52 -26.42 13.64
N GLU A 423 -10.60 -25.68 13.05
CA GLU A 423 -10.66 -25.30 11.62
C GLU A 423 -10.65 -26.51 10.69
N ALA A 424 -9.74 -27.46 10.94
CA ALA A 424 -9.67 -28.68 10.15
C ALA A 424 -10.96 -29.50 10.27
N CYS A 425 -11.58 -29.56 11.46
CA CYS A 425 -12.85 -30.25 11.66
C CYS A 425 -14.01 -29.59 10.93
N VAL A 426 -14.11 -28.26 10.99
CA VAL A 426 -15.12 -27.50 10.24
C VAL A 426 -14.95 -27.74 8.75
N LEU A 427 -13.74 -27.57 8.23
CA LEU A 427 -13.45 -27.79 6.80
C LEU A 427 -13.77 -29.22 6.38
N TYR A 428 -13.40 -30.24 7.17
CA TYR A 428 -13.76 -31.64 6.92
C TYR A 428 -15.27 -31.85 6.86
N SER A 429 -16.02 -31.23 7.79
CA SER A 429 -17.49 -31.33 7.82
C SER A 429 -18.17 -30.70 6.59
N ASN A 430 -17.50 -29.76 5.94
CA ASN A 430 -18.02 -29.03 4.78
C ASN A 430 -17.64 -29.68 3.43
N LEU A 431 -16.83 -30.75 3.43
CA LEU A 431 -16.46 -31.47 2.20
C LEU A 431 -17.66 -32.23 1.62
N THR A 432 -18.26 -31.70 0.56
CA THR A 432 -19.49 -32.25 -0.05
C THR A 432 -19.32 -33.64 -0.67
N ALA A 433 -18.09 -34.03 -1.02
CA ALA A 433 -17.77 -35.36 -1.51
C ALA A 433 -17.85 -36.46 -0.44
N LEU A 434 -17.87 -36.10 0.84
CA LEU A 434 -17.95 -37.05 1.95
C LEU A 434 -19.40 -37.49 2.24
N ALA A 435 -19.54 -38.72 2.74
CA ALA A 435 -20.81 -39.20 3.25
C ALA A 435 -21.30 -38.32 4.43
N VAL A 436 -22.63 -38.16 4.56
CA VAL A 436 -23.26 -37.38 5.65
C VAL A 436 -22.74 -37.81 7.03
N SER A 437 -22.50 -39.11 7.25
CA SER A 437 -21.98 -39.63 8.52
C SER A 437 -20.57 -39.15 8.84
N GLU A 438 -19.69 -39.02 7.84
CA GLU A 438 -18.32 -38.49 8.02
C GLU A 438 -18.36 -36.99 8.30
N ARG A 439 -19.22 -36.26 7.60
CA ARG A 439 -19.42 -34.82 7.83
C ARG A 439 -19.95 -34.54 9.25
N GLN A 440 -20.93 -35.34 9.70
CA GLN A 440 -21.46 -35.28 11.07
C GLN A 440 -20.41 -35.60 12.13
N TRP A 441 -19.52 -36.56 11.84
CA TRP A 441 -18.38 -36.86 12.71
C TRP A 441 -17.45 -35.65 12.83
N GLY A 442 -17.11 -35.00 11.70
CA GLY A 442 -16.29 -33.79 11.67
C GLY A 442 -16.93 -32.64 12.46
N ALA A 443 -18.23 -32.38 12.25
CA ALA A 443 -18.98 -31.36 12.97
C ALA A 443 -18.96 -31.60 14.49
N LYS A 444 -19.24 -32.83 14.94
CA LYS A 444 -19.18 -33.19 16.36
C LYS A 444 -17.77 -33.03 16.95
N ARG A 445 -16.73 -33.31 16.16
CA ARG A 445 -15.35 -33.12 16.62
C ARG A 445 -14.98 -31.64 16.70
N ALA A 446 -15.52 -30.79 15.81
CA ALA A 446 -15.38 -29.34 15.88
C ALA A 446 -15.98 -28.81 17.20
N GLU A 447 -17.19 -29.25 17.58
CA GLU A 447 -17.82 -28.88 18.86
C GLU A 447 -16.94 -29.23 20.06
N VAL A 448 -16.44 -30.47 20.13
CA VAL A 448 -15.57 -30.92 21.23
C VAL A 448 -14.28 -30.11 21.27
N SER A 449 -13.70 -29.81 20.11
CA SER A 449 -12.43 -29.08 20.02
C SER A 449 -12.63 -27.61 20.43
N CYS A 450 -13.71 -26.97 19.98
CA CYS A 450 -14.05 -25.61 20.39
C CYS A 450 -14.39 -25.50 21.88
N ALA A 451 -15.02 -26.52 22.46
CA ALA A 451 -15.25 -26.55 23.90
C ALA A 451 -13.95 -26.59 24.74
N MET A 452 -12.85 -27.10 24.18
CA MET A 452 -11.53 -27.12 24.84
C MET A 452 -10.76 -25.80 24.68
N VAL A 453 -10.86 -25.16 23.51
CA VAL A 453 -10.15 -23.91 23.18
C VAL A 453 -10.88 -22.67 23.69
N GLY A 454 -12.21 -22.75 23.82
CA GLY A 454 -13.09 -21.64 24.20
C GLY A 454 -13.30 -20.62 23.08
N ASP A 455 -13.82 -19.45 23.45
CA ASP A 455 -14.23 -18.37 22.53
C ASP A 455 -13.03 -17.56 21.97
N THR A 456 -11.79 -18.02 22.15
CA THR A 456 -10.58 -17.31 21.72
C THR A 456 -10.38 -17.35 20.19
N GLY A 457 -10.77 -18.46 19.54
CA GLY A 457 -10.70 -18.61 18.08
C GLY A 457 -11.96 -18.11 17.35
N ALA A 458 -11.79 -17.39 16.23
CA ALA A 458 -12.90 -16.87 15.42
C ALA A 458 -13.86 -17.97 14.93
N ILE A 459 -13.33 -19.14 14.55
CA ILE A 459 -14.14 -20.29 14.15
C ILE A 459 -15.00 -20.82 15.29
N CYS A 460 -14.49 -20.82 16.52
CA CYS A 460 -15.20 -21.37 17.66
C CYS A 460 -16.29 -20.42 18.16
N ARG A 461 -16.09 -19.11 18.06
CA ARG A 461 -17.13 -18.11 18.37
C ARG A 461 -18.36 -18.24 17.48
N ASP A 462 -18.15 -18.62 16.22
CA ASP A 462 -19.18 -18.64 15.19
C ASP A 462 -19.46 -20.06 14.66
N LEU A 463 -19.21 -21.09 15.47
CA LEU A 463 -19.24 -22.49 15.02
C LEU A 463 -20.59 -22.87 14.37
N ASP A 464 -21.70 -22.34 14.88
CA ASP A 464 -23.06 -22.53 14.36
C ASP A 464 -23.23 -22.01 12.91
N ARG A 465 -22.41 -21.04 12.49
CA ARG A 465 -22.39 -20.48 11.13
C ARG A 465 -21.33 -21.11 10.23
N GLN A 466 -20.27 -21.66 10.83
CA GLN A 466 -19.14 -22.23 10.08
C GLN A 466 -19.41 -23.66 9.60
N LEU A 467 -20.27 -24.41 10.29
CA LEU A 467 -20.67 -25.76 9.90
C LEU A 467 -21.65 -25.77 8.72
N ALA A 468 -21.64 -26.85 7.94
CA ALA A 468 -22.57 -27.04 6.84
C ALA A 468 -24.03 -26.99 7.31
N SER A 469 -24.86 -26.20 6.62
CA SER A 469 -26.23 -25.91 7.02
C SER A 469 -27.19 -27.09 6.92
N ASP A 470 -26.82 -28.16 6.21
CA ASP A 470 -27.62 -29.37 6.06
C ASP A 470 -27.38 -30.40 7.18
N LEU A 471 -26.51 -30.08 8.15
CA LEU A 471 -26.21 -30.96 9.28
C LEU A 471 -27.13 -30.66 10.47
N PRO A 472 -27.73 -31.70 11.11
CA PRO A 472 -28.55 -31.52 12.31
C PRO A 472 -27.83 -30.83 13.48
N GLN A 473 -26.51 -31.00 13.58
CA GLN A 473 -25.66 -30.34 14.58
C GLN A 473 -25.73 -28.82 14.46
N THR A 474 -25.75 -28.30 13.23
CA THR A 474 -25.81 -26.88 12.94
C THR A 474 -27.11 -26.27 13.48
N ASP A 475 -28.26 -26.93 13.27
CA ASP A 475 -29.55 -26.46 13.81
C ASP A 475 -29.57 -26.44 15.34
N GLN A 476 -28.96 -27.43 16.00
CA GLN A 476 -28.89 -27.49 17.46
C GLN A 476 -28.04 -26.37 18.05
N LEU A 477 -26.86 -26.13 17.48
CA LEU A 477 -25.98 -25.04 17.88
C LEU A 477 -26.64 -23.68 17.66
N LYS A 478 -27.31 -23.51 16.51
CA LYS A 478 -28.04 -22.28 16.21
C LYS A 478 -29.10 -21.98 17.26
N GLN A 479 -29.92 -22.97 17.62
CA GLN A 479 -30.95 -22.80 18.63
C GLN A 479 -30.36 -22.48 20.02
N ALA A 480 -29.32 -23.19 20.45
CA ALA A 480 -28.70 -22.97 21.76
C ALA A 480 -28.12 -21.54 21.90
N GLU A 481 -27.51 -21.03 20.82
CA GLU A 481 -26.90 -19.70 20.79
C GLU A 481 -27.96 -18.57 20.69
N PHE A 482 -29.11 -18.85 20.07
CA PHE A 482 -30.29 -17.98 20.20
C PHE A 482 -30.83 -17.94 21.64
N ASP A 483 -31.01 -19.10 22.28
CA ASP A 483 -31.54 -19.19 23.65
C ASP A 483 -30.63 -18.45 24.66
N LYS A 484 -29.31 -18.52 24.46
CA LYS A 484 -28.31 -17.75 25.24
C LYS A 484 -28.54 -16.23 25.13
N ARG A 485 -28.75 -15.71 23.92
CA ARG A 485 -29.07 -14.27 23.71
C ARG A 485 -30.40 -13.88 24.34
N VAL A 486 -31.42 -14.74 24.24
CA VAL A 486 -32.71 -14.50 24.90
C VAL A 486 -32.55 -14.42 26.42
N ALA A 487 -31.77 -15.31 27.03
CA ALA A 487 -31.51 -15.25 28.47
C ALA A 487 -30.82 -13.94 28.90
N LEU A 488 -29.87 -13.44 28.10
CA LEU A 488 -29.22 -12.15 28.35
C LEU A 488 -30.17 -10.95 28.13
N CYS A 489 -31.02 -11.02 27.11
CA CYS A 489 -32.08 -10.02 26.85
C CYS A 489 -33.02 -9.85 28.06
N LEU A 490 -33.31 -10.94 28.76
CA LEU A 490 -34.20 -10.99 29.92
C LEU A 490 -33.48 -10.73 31.26
N ALA A 491 -32.17 -10.45 31.26
CA ALA A 491 -31.37 -10.37 32.49
C ALA A 491 -31.64 -9.11 33.35
N GLY A 492 -32.29 -8.08 32.80
CA GLY A 492 -32.68 -6.88 33.53
C GLY A 492 -32.72 -5.61 32.68
N ASN A 493 -32.88 -4.46 33.36
CA ASN A 493 -32.85 -3.14 32.73
C ASN A 493 -31.41 -2.60 32.65
N THR A 494 -30.58 -3.24 31.84
CA THR A 494 -29.21 -2.77 31.56
C THR A 494 -29.00 -2.59 30.06
N ARG A 495 -27.92 -1.89 29.69
CA ARG A 495 -27.59 -1.66 28.29
C ARG A 495 -27.24 -2.97 27.58
N GLU A 496 -26.51 -3.84 28.27
CA GLU A 496 -26.10 -5.15 27.79
C GLU A 496 -27.32 -6.04 27.50
N ALA A 497 -28.36 -5.97 28.33
CA ALA A 497 -29.61 -6.68 28.09
C ALA A 497 -30.35 -6.13 26.85
N GLN A 498 -30.43 -4.80 26.69
CA GLN A 498 -31.03 -4.18 25.51
C GLN A 498 -30.30 -4.56 24.22
N ASP A 499 -28.97 -4.49 24.21
CA ASP A 499 -28.14 -4.90 23.07
C ASP A 499 -28.33 -6.39 22.78
N SER A 500 -28.40 -7.25 23.82
CA SER A 500 -28.69 -8.68 23.68
C SER A 500 -30.07 -8.97 23.08
N CYS A 501 -31.08 -8.13 23.34
CA CYS A 501 -32.40 -8.26 22.71
C CYS A 501 -32.33 -7.98 21.19
N ALA A 502 -31.58 -6.94 20.78
CA ALA A 502 -31.33 -6.67 19.37
C ALA A 502 -30.56 -7.81 18.71
N ASP A 503 -29.51 -8.30 19.36
CA ASP A 503 -28.71 -9.45 18.89
C ASP A 503 -29.56 -10.71 18.74
N ALA A 504 -30.49 -10.98 19.67
CA ALA A 504 -31.40 -12.13 19.57
C ALA A 504 -32.25 -12.06 18.29
N LEU A 505 -32.76 -10.87 17.93
CA LEU A 505 -33.53 -10.68 16.70
C LEU A 505 -32.67 -10.84 15.45
N SER A 506 -31.55 -10.12 15.37
CA SER A 506 -30.66 -10.18 14.22
C SER A 506 -30.14 -11.60 13.99
N TYR A 507 -29.75 -12.29 15.06
CA TYR A 507 -29.27 -13.65 15.01
C TYR A 507 -30.36 -14.64 14.56
N TYR A 508 -31.57 -14.57 15.12
CA TYR A 508 -32.68 -15.45 14.74
C TYR A 508 -33.06 -15.27 13.27
N ALA A 509 -33.21 -14.02 12.84
CA ALA A 509 -33.59 -13.69 11.47
C ALA A 509 -32.52 -14.11 10.45
N GLY A 510 -31.24 -13.95 10.78
CA GLY A 510 -30.13 -14.30 9.88
C GLY A 510 -29.79 -15.78 9.84
N ASN A 511 -29.92 -16.50 10.96
CA ASN A 511 -29.36 -17.85 11.09
C ASN A 511 -30.40 -18.96 11.23
N ILE A 512 -31.60 -18.66 11.76
CA ILE A 512 -32.65 -19.67 12.02
C ILE A 512 -33.82 -19.49 11.05
N SER A 513 -34.50 -18.35 11.09
CA SER A 513 -35.63 -18.08 10.20
C SER A 513 -36.00 -16.60 10.15
N ALA A 514 -36.03 -16.03 8.94
CA ALA A 514 -36.56 -14.68 8.70
C ALA A 514 -38.11 -14.63 8.67
N SER A 515 -38.79 -15.78 8.51
CA SER A 515 -40.25 -15.84 8.32
C SER A 515 -41.02 -16.35 9.55
N GLN A 516 -40.39 -17.14 10.42
CA GLN A 516 -41.03 -17.73 11.61
C GLN A 516 -40.66 -16.98 12.90
N ILE A 517 -40.94 -15.69 12.96
CA ILE A 517 -40.50 -14.80 14.06
C ILE A 517 -41.20 -14.99 15.42
N GLY A 518 -42.13 -15.95 15.56
CA GLY A 518 -42.90 -16.15 16.79
C GLY A 518 -42.06 -16.33 18.06
N PRO A 519 -40.95 -17.10 18.03
CA PRO A 519 -40.07 -17.26 19.19
C PRO A 519 -39.42 -15.94 19.63
N VAL A 520 -38.90 -15.14 18.69
CA VAL A 520 -38.28 -13.85 19.02
C VAL A 520 -39.32 -12.81 19.48
N GLU A 521 -40.49 -12.75 18.85
CA GLU A 521 -41.57 -11.86 19.30
C GLU A 521 -41.95 -12.17 20.76
N THR A 522 -42.02 -13.46 21.11
CA THR A 522 -42.34 -13.90 22.48
C THR A 522 -41.29 -13.44 23.49
N ALA A 523 -39.99 -13.64 23.18
CA ALA A 523 -38.90 -13.20 24.03
C ALA A 523 -38.90 -11.66 24.22
N LEU A 524 -39.06 -10.91 23.13
CA LEU A 524 -39.08 -9.44 23.18
C LEU A 524 -40.28 -8.89 23.96
N ARG A 525 -41.44 -9.54 23.86
CA ARG A 525 -42.61 -9.20 24.70
C ARG A 525 -42.38 -9.47 26.19
N GLN A 526 -41.64 -10.51 26.55
CA GLN A 526 -41.24 -10.75 27.94
C GLN A 526 -40.25 -9.70 28.44
N ALA A 527 -39.40 -9.18 27.54
CA ALA A 527 -38.45 -8.11 27.81
C ALA A 527 -39.05 -6.69 27.70
N CYS A 528 -40.35 -6.54 27.41
CA CYS A 528 -41.04 -5.26 27.32
C CYS A 528 -42.35 -5.27 28.13
N THR A 529 -42.24 -4.90 29.39
CA THR A 529 -43.27 -4.88 30.42
C THR A 529 -43.06 -3.64 31.32
N PRO A 530 -44.01 -3.32 32.22
CA PRO A 530 -43.85 -2.21 33.16
C PRO A 530 -42.66 -2.32 34.13
N ASP A 531 -42.08 -3.51 34.32
CA ASP A 531 -40.92 -3.72 35.19
C ASP A 531 -39.62 -3.98 34.42
N LEU A 532 -39.71 -4.41 33.15
CA LEU A 532 -38.57 -4.79 32.31
C LEU A 532 -38.71 -4.16 30.92
N HIS A 533 -37.77 -3.32 30.51
CA HIS A 533 -37.87 -2.45 29.33
C HIS A 533 -36.78 -2.72 28.28
N SER A 534 -35.83 -3.62 28.57
CA SER A 534 -34.68 -3.93 27.71
C SER A 534 -35.08 -4.30 26.27
N GLY A 535 -36.23 -4.95 26.09
CA GLY A 535 -36.72 -5.40 24.79
C GLY A 535 -37.65 -4.42 24.06
N CYS A 536 -38.06 -3.31 24.69
CA CYS A 536 -39.11 -2.46 24.10
C CYS A 536 -38.71 -1.80 22.78
N GLU A 537 -37.45 -1.36 22.64
CA GLU A 537 -36.95 -0.78 21.40
C GLU A 537 -36.94 -1.81 20.27
N THR A 538 -36.36 -2.99 20.52
CA THR A 538 -36.29 -4.06 19.53
C THR A 538 -37.68 -4.60 19.17
N LEU A 539 -38.60 -4.65 20.13
CA LEU A 539 -40.00 -5.01 19.89
C LEU A 539 -40.71 -3.95 19.02
N ALA A 540 -40.47 -2.66 19.27
CA ALA A 540 -40.99 -1.59 18.45
C ALA A 540 -40.43 -1.65 17.02
N PHE A 541 -39.14 -1.97 16.85
CA PHE A 541 -38.53 -2.22 15.55
C PHE A 541 -39.19 -3.42 14.85
N LEU A 542 -39.37 -4.55 15.55
CA LEU A 542 -40.04 -5.73 15.01
C LEU A 542 -41.44 -5.40 14.48
N TYR A 543 -42.19 -4.53 15.16
CA TYR A 543 -43.51 -4.07 14.73
C TYR A 543 -43.50 -2.91 13.73
N SER A 544 -42.34 -2.39 13.34
CA SER A 544 -42.24 -1.33 12.34
C SER A 544 -42.30 -1.88 10.91
N ALA A 545 -42.38 -0.97 9.94
CA ALA A 545 -42.15 -1.28 8.52
C ALA A 545 -40.66 -1.16 8.14
N ASN A 546 -39.79 -0.89 9.12
CA ASN A 546 -38.37 -0.65 8.85
C ASN A 546 -37.68 -1.97 8.53
N THR A 547 -36.63 -1.84 7.74
CA THR A 547 -35.78 -2.96 7.32
C THR A 547 -34.43 -2.84 8.01
N MET A 548 -33.96 -3.94 8.57
CA MET A 548 -32.56 -4.14 8.95
C MET A 548 -31.88 -4.85 7.78
N ALA A 549 -30.85 -4.21 7.23
CA ALA A 549 -30.06 -4.74 6.13
C ALA A 549 -28.58 -4.79 6.53
N GLY A 550 -27.92 -5.91 6.22
CA GLY A 550 -26.49 -6.12 6.33
C GLY A 550 -26.05 -7.11 5.25
N GLU A 551 -24.74 -7.37 5.17
CA GLU A 551 -24.14 -8.18 4.10
C GLU A 551 -24.84 -9.54 3.86
N ASN A 552 -25.37 -10.15 4.94
CA ASN A 552 -26.07 -11.44 4.89
C ASN A 552 -27.41 -11.44 5.65
N LEU A 553 -28.02 -10.27 5.88
CA LEU A 553 -29.29 -10.15 6.60
C LEU A 553 -30.18 -9.13 5.89
N HIS A 554 -31.38 -9.55 5.49
CA HIS A 554 -32.44 -8.64 5.07
C HIS A 554 -33.71 -9.02 5.83
N PHE A 555 -34.06 -8.21 6.81
CA PHE A 555 -35.23 -8.44 7.64
C PHE A 555 -36.09 -7.18 7.69
N THR A 556 -37.35 -7.31 7.29
CA THR A 556 -38.34 -6.22 7.42
C THR A 556 -39.29 -6.57 8.54
N GLY A 557 -39.54 -5.61 9.44
CA GLY A 557 -40.52 -5.77 10.50
C GLY A 557 -41.92 -6.09 9.98
N ILE A 558 -42.79 -6.59 10.86
CA ILE A 558 -44.12 -7.09 10.49
C ILE A 558 -45.18 -6.00 10.29
N ASN A 559 -44.78 -4.72 10.36
CA ASN A 559 -45.62 -3.55 10.11
C ASN A 559 -46.97 -3.57 10.87
N GLN A 560 -46.90 -3.50 12.19
CA GLN A 560 -48.04 -3.44 13.11
C GLN A 560 -48.01 -2.12 13.91
N PRO A 561 -48.45 -0.99 13.31
CA PRO A 561 -48.22 0.35 13.86
C PRO A 561 -48.82 0.56 15.27
N GLU A 562 -49.99 -0.02 15.56
CA GLU A 562 -50.60 0.07 16.90
C GLU A 562 -49.73 -0.63 17.97
N LYS A 563 -49.18 -1.80 17.65
CA LYS A 563 -48.30 -2.52 18.58
C LYS A 563 -46.94 -1.83 18.71
N ARG A 564 -46.42 -1.24 17.63
CA ARG A 564 -45.22 -0.39 17.66
C ARG A 564 -45.41 0.78 18.62
N LEU A 565 -46.53 1.51 18.50
CA LEU A 565 -46.85 2.63 19.39
C LEU A 565 -46.97 2.18 20.85
N ALA A 566 -47.60 1.03 21.11
CA ALA A 566 -47.71 0.47 22.46
C ALA A 566 -46.34 0.14 23.07
N ALA A 567 -45.45 -0.51 22.30
CA ALA A 567 -44.09 -0.83 22.75
C ALA A 567 -43.26 0.44 23.03
N LEU A 568 -43.36 1.46 22.18
CA LEU A 568 -42.66 2.74 22.37
C LEU A 568 -43.16 3.51 23.60
N ARG A 569 -44.47 3.51 23.86
CA ARG A 569 -45.06 4.12 25.06
C ARG A 569 -44.61 3.44 26.35
N GLU A 570 -44.47 2.12 26.32
CA GLU A 570 -43.94 1.37 27.46
C GLU A 570 -42.44 1.67 27.67
N GLY A 571 -41.67 1.69 26.58
CA GLY A 571 -40.23 1.91 26.61
C GLY A 571 -39.78 3.35 26.85
N CYS A 572 -40.61 4.36 26.56
CA CYS A 572 -40.24 5.76 26.75
C CYS A 572 -40.28 6.15 28.24
N ARG A 573 -39.10 6.24 28.85
CA ARG A 573 -38.85 6.59 30.26
C ARG A 573 -37.57 7.43 30.36
N PRO A 574 -37.42 8.25 31.42
CA PRO A 574 -36.14 8.89 31.71
C PRO A 574 -35.01 7.86 31.91
N GLY A 575 -33.83 8.12 31.36
CA GLY A 575 -32.67 7.22 31.46
C GLY A 575 -32.29 6.58 30.12
N ARG A 576 -31.07 6.03 30.07
CA ARG A 576 -30.41 5.62 28.82
C ARG A 576 -31.20 4.60 27.99
N LEU A 577 -31.94 3.70 28.63
CA LEU A 577 -32.74 2.67 27.93
C LEU A 577 -33.97 3.25 27.23
N GLY A 578 -34.59 4.28 27.80
CA GLY A 578 -35.79 4.90 27.24
C GLY A 578 -35.49 5.93 26.16
N LEU A 579 -34.23 6.34 26.01
CA LEU A 579 -33.81 7.44 25.14
C LEU A 579 -34.24 7.24 23.67
N ARG A 580 -33.93 6.09 23.07
CA ARG A 580 -34.34 5.76 21.68
C ARG A 580 -35.84 5.58 21.55
N ASN A 581 -36.48 4.94 22.52
CA ASN A 581 -37.93 4.78 22.55
C ASN A 581 -38.65 6.13 22.58
N CYS A 582 -38.16 7.09 23.37
CA CYS A 582 -38.73 8.43 23.46
C CYS A 582 -38.52 9.24 22.18
N ASN A 583 -37.34 9.15 21.55
CA ASN A 583 -37.11 9.83 20.27
C ASN A 583 -38.05 9.28 19.18
N ASN A 584 -38.13 7.96 19.02
CA ASN A 584 -39.02 7.32 18.05
C ASN A 584 -40.51 7.52 18.37
N LEU A 585 -40.87 7.64 19.65
CA LEU A 585 -42.24 7.99 20.07
C LEU A 585 -42.57 9.42 19.65
N GLY A 586 -41.63 10.36 19.81
CA GLY A 586 -41.78 11.75 19.38
C GLY A 586 -42.11 11.86 17.89
N GLU A 587 -41.36 11.15 17.04
CA GLU A 587 -41.59 11.11 15.59
C GLU A 587 -43.00 10.62 15.25
N ILE A 588 -43.45 9.52 15.85
CA ILE A 588 -44.79 8.97 15.57
C ILE A 588 -45.89 9.90 16.08
N LEU A 589 -45.71 10.55 17.23
CA LEU A 589 -46.70 11.49 17.76
C LEU A 589 -46.80 12.74 16.88
N GLN A 590 -45.67 13.23 16.36
CA GLN A 590 -45.64 14.32 15.39
C GLN A 590 -46.37 13.95 14.10
N GLU A 591 -46.15 12.74 13.56
CA GLU A 591 -46.89 12.22 12.40
C GLU A 591 -48.41 12.08 12.67
N GLN A 592 -48.81 11.87 13.92
CA GLN A 592 -50.19 11.80 14.38
C GLN A 592 -50.79 13.17 14.74
N ASP A 593 -50.06 14.27 14.50
CA ASP A 593 -50.43 15.64 14.83
C ASP A 593 -50.61 15.92 16.34
N ASP A 594 -50.00 15.08 17.20
CA ASP A 594 -49.88 15.31 18.64
C ASP A 594 -48.58 16.05 18.96
N GLN A 595 -48.53 17.34 18.57
CA GLN A 595 -47.32 18.17 18.67
C GLN A 595 -46.82 18.31 20.12
N GLN A 596 -47.73 18.39 21.10
CA GLN A 596 -47.33 18.49 22.51
C GLN A 596 -46.78 17.15 23.02
N GLY A 597 -47.44 16.03 22.70
CA GLY A 597 -46.95 14.71 23.06
C GLY A 597 -45.60 14.39 22.40
N ALA A 598 -45.40 14.84 21.16
CA ALA A 598 -44.13 14.75 20.46
C ALA A 598 -43.03 15.52 21.18
N GLN A 599 -43.28 16.79 21.51
CA GLN A 599 -42.33 17.63 22.24
C GLN A 599 -42.00 17.04 23.61
N ASP A 600 -42.98 16.58 24.38
CA ASP A 600 -42.77 15.98 25.70
C ASP A 600 -41.87 14.73 25.62
N SER A 601 -42.05 13.94 24.55
CA SER A 601 -41.23 12.74 24.28
C SER A 601 -39.79 13.12 23.90
N TYR A 602 -39.60 14.04 22.95
CA TYR A 602 -38.27 14.55 22.58
C TYR A 602 -37.54 15.20 23.75
N ARG A 603 -38.25 15.98 24.58
CA ARG A 603 -37.68 16.61 25.79
C ARG A 603 -37.25 15.58 26.82
N THR A 604 -38.00 14.50 27.00
CA THR A 604 -37.60 13.40 27.90
C THR A 604 -36.29 12.76 27.43
N ALA A 605 -36.14 12.53 26.12
CA ALA A 605 -34.90 12.02 25.53
C ALA A 605 -33.75 13.03 25.68
N CYS A 606 -33.94 14.30 25.30
CA CYS A 606 -32.89 15.32 25.39
C CYS A 606 -32.44 15.58 26.84
N ASN A 607 -33.37 15.60 27.80
CA ASN A 607 -33.01 15.73 29.22
C ASN A 607 -32.14 14.57 29.70
N THR A 608 -32.38 13.34 29.21
CA THR A 608 -31.54 12.17 29.52
C THR A 608 -30.11 12.35 28.98
N VAL A 609 -29.97 12.89 27.76
CA VAL A 609 -28.65 13.21 27.17
C VAL A 609 -27.93 14.25 28.02
N ARG A 610 -28.59 15.35 28.37
CA ARG A 610 -28.02 16.44 29.18
C ARG A 610 -27.61 15.99 30.59
N MET A 611 -28.41 15.14 31.23
CA MET A 611 -28.09 14.59 32.56
C MET A 611 -26.95 13.56 32.55
N SER A 612 -26.63 12.99 31.38
CA SER A 612 -25.54 12.03 31.24
C SER A 612 -24.18 12.70 31.03
N ASP A 613 -24.11 14.05 31.05
CA ASP A 613 -22.90 14.88 30.91
C ASP A 613 -21.96 14.46 29.75
N GLY A 614 -22.54 13.97 28.64
CA GLY A 614 -21.75 13.46 27.51
C GLY A 614 -20.90 12.22 27.81
N ALA A 615 -21.16 11.49 28.90
CA ALA A 615 -20.32 10.39 29.41
C ALA A 615 -20.13 9.18 28.46
N SER A 616 -20.74 9.16 27.28
CA SER A 616 -20.35 8.31 26.14
C SER A 616 -20.85 8.87 24.81
N SER A 617 -20.06 8.73 23.75
CA SER A 617 -20.42 9.11 22.36
C SER A 617 -21.74 8.48 21.88
N SER A 618 -22.05 7.28 22.37
CA SER A 618 -23.29 6.54 22.05
C SER A 618 -24.57 7.18 22.61
N VAL A 619 -24.48 7.98 23.68
CA VAL A 619 -25.62 8.66 24.28
C VAL A 619 -25.82 10.04 23.66
N SER A 620 -24.73 10.75 23.37
CA SER A 620 -24.78 12.05 22.70
C SER A 620 -25.23 11.98 21.25
N SER A 621 -24.84 10.95 20.50
CA SER A 621 -25.11 10.81 19.06
C SER A 621 -26.56 10.40 18.68
N ASN A 622 -27.49 10.35 19.62
CA ASN A 622 -28.87 9.93 19.31
C ASN A 622 -29.71 11.01 18.60
N GLY A 623 -29.26 12.26 18.56
CA GLY A 623 -30.00 13.36 17.93
C GLY A 623 -31.22 13.85 18.72
N ALA A 624 -31.47 13.32 19.91
CA ALA A 624 -32.64 13.69 20.71
C ALA A 624 -32.76 15.20 21.00
N CYS A 625 -31.65 15.88 21.32
CA CYS A 625 -31.68 17.33 21.53
C CYS A 625 -31.82 18.11 20.21
N PHE A 626 -31.22 17.62 19.12
CA PHE A 626 -31.43 18.20 17.80
C PHE A 626 -32.91 18.13 17.39
N ASN A 627 -33.54 16.97 17.51
CA ASN A 627 -34.96 16.77 17.19
C ASN A 627 -35.88 17.60 18.08
N ALA A 628 -35.59 17.67 19.39
CA ALA A 628 -36.32 18.54 20.32
C ALA A 628 -36.23 20.02 19.90
N GLY A 629 -35.05 20.48 19.51
CA GLY A 629 -34.81 21.86 19.06
C GLY A 629 -35.45 22.16 17.71
N LEU A 630 -35.36 21.22 16.76
CA LEU A 630 -35.96 21.35 15.42
C LEU A 630 -37.48 21.41 15.50
N HIS A 631 -38.10 20.51 16.27
CA HIS A 631 -39.54 20.50 16.51
C HIS A 631 -40.01 21.78 17.22
N ALA A 632 -39.29 22.22 18.26
CA ALA A 632 -39.57 23.49 18.94
C ALA A 632 -39.52 24.68 17.97
N LEU A 633 -38.53 24.72 17.07
CA LEU A 633 -38.39 25.80 16.10
C LEU A 633 -39.48 25.78 15.02
N GLN A 634 -39.70 24.62 14.39
CA GLN A 634 -40.51 24.50 13.17
C GLN A 634 -42.01 24.37 13.46
N GLU A 635 -42.39 23.58 14.46
CA GLU A 635 -43.79 23.25 14.72
C GLU A 635 -44.40 24.13 15.83
N LEU A 636 -43.62 24.46 16.87
CA LEU A 636 -44.11 25.22 18.02
C LEU A 636 -43.77 26.71 17.96
N GLY A 637 -42.79 27.11 17.15
CA GLY A 637 -42.26 28.48 17.11
C GLY A 637 -41.54 28.92 18.40
N ASP A 638 -41.17 27.97 19.27
CA ASP A 638 -40.44 28.21 20.52
C ASP A 638 -38.93 28.34 20.26
N ARG A 639 -38.54 29.57 19.90
CA ARG A 639 -37.14 29.91 19.58
C ARG A 639 -36.19 29.78 20.76
N ASP A 640 -36.65 29.97 22.00
CA ASP A 640 -35.77 29.93 23.18
C ASP A 640 -35.37 28.48 23.49
N THR A 641 -36.34 27.56 23.46
CA THR A 641 -36.07 26.12 23.60
C THR A 641 -35.19 25.63 22.46
N ALA A 642 -35.52 25.98 21.21
CA ALA A 642 -34.74 25.61 20.03
C ALA A 642 -33.27 26.05 20.14
N ARG A 643 -33.04 27.32 20.49
CA ARG A 643 -31.67 27.85 20.67
C ARG A 643 -30.92 27.10 21.77
N SER A 644 -31.53 26.86 22.93
CA SER A 644 -30.90 26.10 24.03
C SER A 644 -30.44 24.73 23.57
N ASP A 645 -31.31 24.01 22.86
CA ASP A 645 -31.03 22.63 22.47
C ASP A 645 -30.02 22.56 21.31
N PHE A 646 -30.08 23.49 20.35
CA PHE A 646 -29.07 23.58 19.30
C PHE A 646 -27.69 24.00 19.82
N ILE A 647 -27.58 24.89 20.81
CA ILE A 647 -26.27 25.20 21.44
C ILE A 647 -25.66 23.93 22.01
N PHE A 648 -26.44 23.16 22.76
CA PHE A 648 -25.98 21.91 23.36
C PHE A 648 -25.50 20.91 22.29
N THR A 649 -26.25 20.75 21.19
CA THR A 649 -25.86 19.83 20.11
C THR A 649 -24.68 20.36 19.29
N CYS A 650 -24.63 21.65 18.96
CA CYS A 650 -23.56 22.25 18.16
C CYS A 650 -22.19 22.15 18.86
N ASP A 651 -22.14 22.37 20.18
CA ASP A 651 -20.89 22.26 20.94
C ASP A 651 -20.50 20.82 21.28
N ASN A 652 -21.33 19.83 20.94
CA ASN A 652 -21.03 18.42 21.17
C ASN A 652 -20.28 17.79 19.98
N GLN A 653 -18.97 17.65 20.14
CA GLN A 653 -18.07 17.07 19.12
C GLN A 653 -18.35 15.59 18.80
N HIS A 654 -19.21 14.92 19.56
CA HIS A 654 -19.57 13.52 19.38
C HIS A 654 -21.01 13.31 18.89
N ASP A 655 -21.76 14.39 18.62
CA ASP A 655 -23.10 14.30 18.03
C ASP A 655 -23.00 14.51 16.52
N SER A 656 -23.42 13.49 15.74
CA SER A 656 -23.46 13.57 14.28
C SER A 656 -24.40 14.67 13.77
N ASN A 657 -25.28 15.18 14.63
CA ASN A 657 -26.17 16.31 14.30
C ASN A 657 -25.57 17.68 14.62
N SER A 658 -24.36 17.74 15.20
CA SER A 658 -23.65 19.00 15.48
C SER A 658 -23.58 19.93 14.26
N PRO A 659 -23.18 19.48 13.05
CA PRO A 659 -23.16 20.32 11.85
C PRO A 659 -24.49 21.04 11.57
N TYR A 660 -25.60 20.30 11.64
CA TYR A 660 -26.93 20.82 11.35
C TYR A 660 -27.40 21.77 12.45
N ALA A 661 -27.14 21.45 13.72
CA ALA A 661 -27.45 22.32 14.84
C ALA A 661 -26.68 23.66 14.73
N CYS A 662 -25.38 23.61 14.40
CA CYS A 662 -24.58 24.81 14.18
C CYS A 662 -25.13 25.66 13.02
N LYS A 663 -25.56 25.03 11.91
CA LYS A 663 -26.25 25.77 10.84
C LYS A 663 -27.50 26.47 11.38
N HIS A 664 -28.39 25.76 12.08
CA HIS A 664 -29.63 26.35 12.56
C HIS A 664 -29.38 27.51 13.54
N LEU A 665 -28.37 27.40 14.41
CA LEU A 665 -27.92 28.53 15.24
C LEU A 665 -27.45 29.71 14.40
N ALA A 666 -26.58 29.49 13.43
CA ALA A 666 -26.09 30.55 12.56
C ALA A 666 -27.24 31.26 11.82
N LEU A 667 -28.24 30.54 11.34
CA LEU A 667 -29.43 31.12 10.70
C LEU A 667 -30.24 31.96 11.69
N MET A 668 -30.47 31.47 12.91
CA MET A 668 -31.14 32.23 13.97
C MET A 668 -30.35 33.49 14.37
N ASP A 669 -29.01 33.41 14.37
CA ASP A 669 -28.12 34.54 14.66
C ASP A 669 -28.13 35.58 13.53
N ILE A 670 -28.15 35.15 12.26
CA ILE A 670 -28.33 36.03 11.10
C ILE A 670 -29.64 36.81 11.22
N GLU A 671 -30.76 36.14 11.52
CA GLU A 671 -32.05 36.80 11.74
C GLU A 671 -32.03 37.79 12.91
N ALA A 672 -31.22 37.52 13.93
CA ALA A 672 -31.01 38.41 15.08
C ALA A 672 -30.03 39.57 14.82
N GLY A 673 -29.46 39.66 13.62
CA GLY A 673 -28.50 40.70 13.20
C GLY A 673 -27.06 40.44 13.65
N ALA A 674 -26.63 39.17 13.70
CA ALA A 674 -25.26 38.81 14.06
C ALA A 674 -24.21 39.28 13.05
N LYS A 675 -24.59 39.50 11.78
CA LYS A 675 -23.67 40.01 10.75
C LYS A 675 -23.02 41.35 11.14
N GLU A 676 -23.77 42.20 11.84
CA GLU A 676 -23.29 43.49 12.32
C GLU A 676 -22.79 43.42 13.76
N LYS A 677 -23.43 42.61 14.61
CA LYS A 677 -23.16 42.56 16.06
C LYS A 677 -21.98 41.67 16.43
N ASP A 678 -21.87 40.52 15.79
CA ASP A 678 -20.85 39.50 16.07
C ASP A 678 -20.53 38.66 14.81
N PRO A 679 -19.91 39.28 13.79
CA PRO A 679 -19.57 38.60 12.54
C PRO A 679 -18.57 37.45 12.72
N MET A 680 -17.63 37.56 13.67
CA MET A 680 -16.66 36.47 13.93
C MET A 680 -17.32 35.28 14.64
N GLY A 681 -18.23 35.53 15.60
CA GLY A 681 -19.03 34.46 16.19
C GLY A 681 -19.87 33.73 15.14
N LEU A 682 -20.48 34.46 14.20
CA LEU A 682 -21.21 33.86 13.08
C LEU A 682 -20.31 33.02 12.18
N ILE A 683 -19.13 33.53 11.80
CA ILE A 683 -18.14 32.78 11.00
C ILE A 683 -17.72 31.49 11.71
N SER A 684 -17.42 31.56 13.01
CA SER A 684 -17.02 30.39 13.81
C SER A 684 -18.14 29.33 13.87
N THR A 685 -19.39 29.73 14.08
CA THR A 685 -20.52 28.78 14.09
C THR A 685 -20.75 28.16 12.71
N LEU A 686 -20.62 28.93 11.62
CA LEU A 686 -20.72 28.41 10.25
C LEU A 686 -19.53 27.49 9.89
N GLN A 687 -18.33 27.80 10.36
CA GLN A 687 -17.16 26.95 10.24
C GLN A 687 -17.42 25.60 10.91
N LYS A 688 -17.93 25.56 12.15
CA LYS A 688 -18.33 24.30 12.82
C LYS A 688 -19.39 23.51 12.03
N SER A 689 -20.30 24.20 11.32
CA SER A 689 -21.29 23.52 10.48
C SER A 689 -20.69 22.84 9.25
N CYS A 690 -19.65 23.42 8.65
CA CYS A 690 -19.01 22.89 7.44
C CYS A 690 -17.80 21.96 7.74
N TYR A 691 -17.09 22.25 8.82
CA TYR A 691 -15.94 21.54 9.37
C TYR A 691 -16.23 21.17 10.83
N PRO A 692 -17.12 20.19 11.07
CA PRO A 692 -17.29 19.70 12.41
C PRO A 692 -15.98 19.10 12.92
N SER A 693 -15.75 19.21 14.23
CA SER A 693 -14.73 18.42 14.92
C SER A 693 -15.09 16.93 14.85
N GLY A 694 -14.10 16.07 14.61
CA GLY A 694 -14.27 14.61 14.52
C GLY A 694 -14.46 14.09 13.08
N ASP A 695 -14.85 12.83 12.95
CA ASP A 695 -14.93 12.13 11.65
C ASP A 695 -16.26 12.35 10.90
N PHE A 696 -17.01 13.41 11.23
CA PHE A 696 -18.32 13.65 10.63
C PHE A 696 -18.23 14.44 9.32
N ARG A 697 -19.08 14.08 8.35
CA ARG A 697 -19.27 14.90 7.15
C ARG A 697 -19.96 16.22 7.54
N GLY A 698 -19.43 17.34 7.03
CA GLY A 698 -20.02 18.66 7.23
C GLY A 698 -21.37 18.83 6.55
N ASP A 699 -22.18 19.76 7.06
CA ASP A 699 -23.48 20.09 6.49
C ASP A 699 -23.31 20.89 5.18
N GLY A 700 -23.85 20.37 4.08
CA GLY A 700 -23.65 20.98 2.77
C GLY A 700 -24.29 22.35 2.61
N GLU A 701 -25.40 22.58 3.33
CA GLU A 701 -26.05 23.89 3.42
C GLU A 701 -25.28 24.83 4.37
N GLY A 702 -24.75 24.32 5.48
CA GLY A 702 -23.81 25.03 6.35
C GLY A 702 -22.60 25.57 5.58
N CYS A 703 -21.97 24.74 4.75
CA CYS A 703 -20.88 25.16 3.86
C CYS A 703 -21.29 26.25 2.86
N LEU A 704 -22.52 26.20 2.33
CA LEU A 704 -23.07 27.25 1.46
C LEU A 704 -23.15 28.59 2.20
N TYR A 705 -23.71 28.60 3.40
CA TYR A 705 -23.81 29.82 4.19
C TYR A 705 -22.43 30.32 4.63
N TYR A 706 -21.51 29.42 4.93
CA TYR A 706 -20.14 29.81 5.28
C TYR A 706 -19.45 30.50 4.10
N GLY A 707 -19.41 29.89 2.92
CA GLY A 707 -18.78 30.48 1.74
C GLY A 707 -19.42 31.82 1.34
N LYS A 708 -20.75 31.94 1.42
CA LYS A 708 -21.45 33.22 1.18
C LYS A 708 -21.05 34.30 2.18
N THR A 709 -20.93 33.93 3.46
CA THR A 709 -20.56 34.85 4.53
C THR A 709 -19.12 35.34 4.35
N LEU A 710 -18.19 34.47 3.93
CA LEU A 710 -16.82 34.89 3.59
C LEU A 710 -16.82 35.91 2.44
N LEU A 711 -17.56 35.64 1.36
CA LEU A 711 -17.65 36.55 0.22
C LEU A 711 -18.32 37.89 0.58
N GLU A 712 -19.29 37.89 1.49
CA GLU A 712 -19.95 39.11 1.99
C GLU A 712 -18.99 39.98 2.81
N PHE A 713 -18.08 39.36 3.57
CA PHE A 713 -17.06 40.07 4.35
C PHE A 713 -15.73 40.28 3.61
N ARG A 714 -15.62 39.93 2.33
CA ARG A 714 -14.34 39.94 1.58
C ARG A 714 -13.53 41.24 1.67
N ASP A 715 -14.21 42.38 1.77
CA ASP A 715 -13.57 43.71 1.84
C ASP A 715 -13.11 44.07 3.28
N ARG A 716 -13.19 43.11 4.20
CA ARG A 716 -12.84 43.24 5.61
C ARG A 716 -12.11 42.01 6.17
N LEU A 717 -11.94 40.95 5.38
CA LEU A 717 -11.27 39.73 5.83
C LEU A 717 -9.78 39.78 5.50
N HIS A 718 -8.95 39.64 6.53
CA HIS A 718 -7.51 39.44 6.41
C HIS A 718 -7.16 38.00 6.77
N TRP A 719 -6.21 37.41 6.05
CA TRP A 719 -5.77 36.03 6.25
C TRP A 719 -4.31 36.03 6.72
N ASP A 720 -4.06 35.68 7.98
CA ASP A 720 -2.71 35.48 8.49
C ASP A 720 -2.09 34.24 7.82
N ASP A 721 -0.85 34.37 7.35
CA ASP A 721 -0.10 33.31 6.66
C ASP A 721 0.12 32.07 7.55
N TRP A 722 0.05 32.22 8.88
CA TRP A 722 0.39 31.14 9.83
C TRP A 722 -0.82 30.39 10.42
N GLU A 723 -1.97 31.04 10.59
CA GLU A 723 -3.09 30.48 11.36
C GLU A 723 -4.25 29.94 10.50
N GLY A 724 -4.29 30.26 9.20
CA GLY A 724 -5.31 29.73 8.28
C GLY A 724 -6.76 30.18 8.55
N GLU A 725 -7.01 30.94 9.62
CA GLU A 725 -8.32 31.48 9.97
C GLU A 725 -8.47 32.96 9.54
N PRO A 726 -9.65 33.36 9.04
CA PRO A 726 -9.88 34.74 8.66
C PRO A 726 -10.11 35.63 9.89
N VAL A 727 -9.53 36.83 9.90
CA VAL A 727 -9.80 37.86 10.91
C VAL A 727 -10.40 39.11 10.28
N LEU A 728 -11.18 39.88 11.05
CA LEU A 728 -11.72 41.15 10.57
C LEU A 728 -10.70 42.27 10.70
N GLY A 729 -10.26 42.79 9.56
CA GLY A 729 -9.46 43.99 9.42
C GLY A 729 -10.27 45.22 8.98
N SER A 730 -9.59 46.36 8.94
CA SER A 730 -10.13 47.56 8.31
C SER A 730 -10.02 47.46 6.78
N PRO A 731 -10.96 48.00 5.98
CA PRO A 731 -10.93 47.86 4.51
C PRO A 731 -9.64 48.34 3.83
N ASP A 732 -8.92 49.29 4.43
CA ASP A 732 -7.63 49.79 3.94
C ASP A 732 -6.46 48.83 4.17
N GLN A 733 -6.64 47.81 4.98
CA GLN A 733 -5.63 46.78 5.27
C GLN A 733 -5.78 45.55 4.36
N ILE A 734 -6.88 45.45 3.61
CA ILE A 734 -7.19 44.27 2.81
C ILE A 734 -6.43 44.33 1.48
N THR A 735 -5.65 43.29 1.22
CA THR A 735 -4.84 43.16 0.01
C THR A 735 -5.56 42.36 -1.08
N ASP A 736 -5.07 42.46 -2.32
CA ASP A 736 -5.54 41.58 -3.41
C ASP A 736 -5.33 40.09 -3.07
N ARG A 737 -4.28 39.77 -2.29
CA ARG A 737 -3.99 38.41 -1.80
C ARG A 737 -5.08 37.93 -0.83
N ASP A 738 -5.56 38.81 0.04
CA ASP A 738 -6.66 38.49 0.98
C ASP A 738 -7.97 38.22 0.23
N GLN A 739 -8.31 39.04 -0.76
CA GLN A 739 -9.50 38.85 -1.58
C GLN A 739 -9.40 37.57 -2.44
N TYR A 740 -8.22 37.30 -2.99
CA TYR A 740 -7.91 36.05 -3.70
C TYR A 740 -8.12 34.83 -2.80
N ARG A 741 -7.56 34.85 -1.58
CA ARG A 741 -7.72 33.76 -0.60
C ARG A 741 -9.17 33.60 -0.17
N THR A 742 -9.92 34.69 -0.01
CA THR A 742 -11.34 34.64 0.34
C THR A 742 -12.14 33.93 -0.76
N ALA A 743 -11.91 34.26 -2.04
CA ALA A 743 -12.56 33.60 -3.16
C ALA A 743 -12.16 32.11 -3.27
N ASN A 744 -10.88 31.80 -3.10
CA ASN A 744 -10.38 30.42 -3.10
C ASN A 744 -11.04 29.58 -1.99
N ASN A 745 -11.04 30.06 -0.74
CA ASN A 745 -11.67 29.37 0.39
C ASN A 745 -13.18 29.23 0.20
N ALA A 746 -13.87 30.26 -0.33
CA ALA A 746 -15.29 30.16 -0.64
C ALA A 746 -15.57 29.09 -1.71
N SER A 747 -14.72 28.97 -2.74
CA SER A 747 -14.83 27.92 -3.76
C SER A 747 -14.65 26.52 -3.16
N TYR A 748 -13.66 26.35 -2.27
CA TYR A 748 -13.45 25.10 -1.54
C TYR A 748 -14.67 24.72 -0.68
N LEU A 749 -15.22 25.68 0.07
CA LEU A 749 -16.44 25.50 0.88
C LEU A 749 -17.65 25.09 0.03
N PHE A 750 -17.88 25.77 -1.09
CA PHE A 750 -18.97 25.43 -2.00
C PHE A 750 -18.78 24.04 -2.64
N SER A 751 -17.54 23.67 -2.97
CA SER A 751 -17.20 22.33 -3.49
C SER A 751 -17.47 21.25 -2.46
N ARG A 752 -17.11 21.48 -1.20
CA ARG A 752 -17.42 20.57 -0.08
C ARG A 752 -18.93 20.42 0.12
N GLY A 753 -19.67 21.53 0.09
CA GLY A 753 -21.13 21.47 0.15
C GLY A 753 -21.74 20.73 -1.05
N CYS A 754 -21.12 20.82 -2.23
CA CYS A 754 -21.52 20.07 -3.42
C CYS A 754 -21.26 18.55 -3.27
N LEU A 755 -20.14 18.13 -2.66
CA LEU A 755 -19.88 16.72 -2.33
C LEU A 755 -20.91 16.15 -1.34
N SER A 756 -21.40 16.98 -0.41
CA SER A 756 -22.56 16.65 0.43
C SER A 756 -23.91 16.67 -0.32
N ARG A 757 -23.88 16.68 -1.66
CA ARG A 757 -25.04 16.64 -2.58
C ARG A 757 -25.98 17.85 -2.47
N TRP A 758 -25.50 18.98 -1.95
CA TRP A 758 -26.28 20.21 -1.90
C TRP A 758 -26.13 21.01 -3.20
N GLN A 759 -27.11 20.89 -4.09
CA GLN A 759 -27.04 21.47 -5.44
C GLN A 759 -26.85 23.00 -5.44
N ALA A 760 -27.38 23.70 -4.44
CA ALA A 760 -27.18 25.14 -4.30
C ALA A 760 -25.71 25.51 -4.01
N SER A 761 -24.94 24.63 -3.38
CA SER A 761 -23.49 24.80 -3.20
C SER A 761 -22.74 24.60 -4.52
N CYS A 762 -23.10 23.59 -5.31
CA CYS A 762 -22.55 23.40 -6.65
C CYS A 762 -22.75 24.66 -7.52
N ALA A 763 -24.01 25.16 -7.56
CA ALA A 763 -24.35 26.36 -8.32
C ALA A 763 -23.64 27.62 -7.80
N ALA A 764 -23.43 27.74 -6.48
CA ALA A 764 -22.67 28.84 -5.90
C ALA A 764 -21.19 28.81 -6.32
N ASN A 765 -20.58 27.63 -6.39
CA ASN A 765 -19.21 27.49 -6.87
C ASN A 765 -19.09 27.87 -8.35
N ASP A 766 -19.99 27.38 -9.21
CA ASP A 766 -19.98 27.70 -10.63
C ASP A 766 -20.17 29.21 -10.88
N ASN A 767 -21.06 29.85 -10.13
CA ASN A 767 -21.25 31.30 -10.20
C ASN A 767 -20.02 32.07 -9.74
N LEU A 768 -19.39 31.65 -8.63
CA LEU A 768 -18.16 32.27 -8.13
C LEU A 768 -17.03 32.17 -9.16
N ILE A 769 -16.83 31.00 -9.76
CA ILE A 769 -15.81 30.78 -10.79
C ILE A 769 -16.09 31.67 -12.00
N ALA A 770 -17.35 31.76 -12.46
CA ALA A 770 -17.73 32.62 -13.57
C ALA A 770 -17.46 34.10 -13.27
N ASP A 771 -17.83 34.58 -12.08
CA ASP A 771 -17.57 35.95 -11.64
C ASP A 771 -16.07 36.25 -11.54
N TRP A 772 -15.28 35.30 -11.04
CA TRP A 772 -13.82 35.44 -10.95
C TRP A 772 -13.16 35.49 -12.32
N ILE A 773 -13.59 34.64 -13.25
CA ILE A 773 -13.18 34.68 -14.67
C ILE A 773 -13.52 36.04 -15.29
N ASN A 774 -14.66 36.65 -14.93
CA ASN A 774 -15.08 37.95 -15.43
C ASN A 774 -14.39 39.15 -14.74
N GLY A 775 -13.49 38.88 -13.77
CA GLY A 775 -12.69 39.91 -13.10
C GLY A 775 -13.37 40.54 -11.89
N ALA A 776 -14.38 39.89 -11.31
CA ALA A 776 -15.01 40.36 -10.08
C ALA A 776 -14.12 40.21 -8.82
N TYR A 777 -13.05 39.40 -8.92
CA TYR A 777 -12.07 39.17 -7.86
C TYR A 777 -10.64 39.30 -8.42
N PRO A 778 -9.65 39.69 -7.60
CA PRO A 778 -8.26 39.81 -8.03
C PRO A 778 -7.68 38.49 -8.56
N ARG A 779 -6.68 38.60 -9.42
CA ARG A 779 -5.92 37.46 -9.94
C ARG A 779 -4.49 37.56 -9.43
N MET A 780 -3.93 36.46 -8.96
CA MET A 780 -2.49 36.40 -8.70
C MET A 780 -1.72 36.48 -10.01
N THR A 781 -0.44 36.83 -9.97
CA THR A 781 0.41 36.83 -11.16
C THR A 781 1.50 35.78 -11.04
N ALA A 782 1.82 35.11 -12.14
CA ALA A 782 3.02 34.29 -12.24
C ALA A 782 3.67 34.44 -13.61
N THR A 783 4.95 34.08 -13.70
CA THR A 783 5.65 33.94 -14.98
C THR A 783 5.32 32.58 -15.58
N CYS A 784 4.54 32.59 -16.65
CA CYS A 784 4.22 31.40 -17.43
C CYS A 784 5.17 31.25 -18.61
N GLN A 785 5.57 30.01 -18.89
CA GLN A 785 6.37 29.65 -20.05
C GLN A 785 5.67 28.57 -20.88
N ILE A 786 5.82 28.64 -22.20
CA ILE A 786 5.62 27.50 -23.09
C ILE A 786 6.99 27.01 -23.51
N ARG A 787 7.30 25.77 -23.19
CA ARG A 787 8.55 25.11 -23.59
C ARG A 787 8.29 24.11 -24.69
N ALA A 788 9.23 24.01 -25.63
CA ALA A 788 9.20 22.98 -26.65
C ALA A 788 9.65 21.62 -26.09
N LYS A 789 9.55 20.56 -26.89
CA LYS A 789 10.05 19.22 -26.53
C LYS A 789 11.56 19.19 -26.17
N ASP A 790 12.35 20.08 -26.77
CA ASP A 790 13.78 20.25 -26.45
C ASP A 790 14.03 21.18 -25.24
N GLN A 791 12.98 21.50 -24.49
CA GLN A 791 12.94 22.42 -23.35
C GLN A 791 13.28 23.89 -23.65
N SER A 792 13.46 24.26 -24.92
CA SER A 792 13.63 25.67 -25.29
C SER A 792 12.36 26.48 -24.98
N ILE A 793 12.52 27.65 -24.38
CA ILE A 793 11.43 28.57 -24.09
C ILE A 793 10.95 29.20 -25.41
N ARG A 794 9.70 28.92 -25.78
CA ARG A 794 9.04 29.49 -26.97
C ARG A 794 8.28 30.76 -26.66
N SER A 795 7.74 30.85 -25.46
CA SER A 795 6.97 32.01 -24.98
C SER A 795 7.17 32.11 -23.49
N GLU A 796 7.36 33.34 -23.01
CA GLU A 796 7.41 33.68 -21.59
C GLU A 796 6.59 34.96 -21.40
N LYS A 797 5.62 34.93 -20.49
CA LYS A 797 4.74 36.07 -20.20
C LYS A 797 4.31 36.03 -18.74
N THR A 798 4.01 37.20 -18.18
CA THR A 798 3.28 37.30 -16.91
C THR A 798 1.80 36.96 -17.15
N CYS A 799 1.31 35.89 -16.56
CA CYS A 799 -0.10 35.51 -16.58
C CYS A 799 -0.82 35.98 -15.32
N GLY A 800 -2.13 36.17 -15.42
CA GLY A 800 -3.01 36.13 -14.25
C GLY A 800 -3.35 34.68 -13.88
N ILE A 801 -3.59 34.40 -12.60
CA ILE A 801 -3.95 33.07 -12.08
C ILE A 801 -5.19 33.21 -11.23
N ILE A 802 -6.09 32.25 -11.37
CA ILE A 802 -7.10 31.94 -10.36
C ILE A 802 -6.93 30.47 -9.96
N SER A 803 -7.12 30.18 -8.67
CA SER A 803 -7.17 28.82 -8.14
C SER A 803 -8.51 28.60 -7.47
N TYR A 804 -9.22 27.58 -7.89
CA TYR A 804 -10.54 27.24 -7.37
C TYR A 804 -10.64 25.72 -7.25
N SER A 805 -11.56 25.25 -6.42
CA SER A 805 -11.71 23.82 -6.17
C SER A 805 -12.89 23.25 -6.96
N ARG A 806 -12.78 21.99 -7.34
CA ARG A 806 -13.83 21.23 -8.03
C ARG A 806 -14.12 19.92 -7.27
N PRO A 807 -15.41 19.57 -7.09
CA PRO A 807 -15.78 18.27 -6.55
C PRO A 807 -15.78 17.19 -7.65
N GLN A 808 -15.11 16.06 -7.40
CA GLN A 808 -15.26 14.82 -8.16
C GLN A 808 -16.13 13.85 -7.37
N VAL A 809 -17.35 13.60 -7.86
CA VAL A 809 -18.19 12.55 -7.26
C VAL A 809 -17.78 11.23 -7.89
N VAL A 810 -17.10 10.39 -7.11
CA VAL A 810 -16.87 8.99 -7.47
C VAL A 810 -18.09 8.20 -7.02
N GLU A 811 -18.71 7.44 -7.92
CA GLU A 811 -19.82 6.58 -7.56
C GLU A 811 -19.29 5.54 -6.54
N TYR A 812 -19.85 5.54 -5.33
CA TYR A 812 -19.53 4.63 -4.20
C TYR A 812 -18.33 4.98 -3.27
N GLU A 813 -17.60 6.09 -3.48
CA GLU A 813 -16.54 6.55 -2.54
C GLU A 813 -16.83 7.95 -1.94
N ASP A 814 -16.07 8.33 -0.90
CA ASP A 814 -15.95 9.72 -0.47
C ASP A 814 -15.34 10.52 -1.62
N GLY A 815 -16.17 11.22 -2.41
CA GLY A 815 -15.70 12.01 -3.54
C GLY A 815 -14.58 12.98 -3.14
N TYR A 816 -13.66 13.25 -4.05
CA TYR A 816 -12.49 14.09 -3.79
C TYR A 816 -12.74 15.54 -4.20
N ILE A 817 -12.14 16.48 -3.48
CA ILE A 817 -12.01 17.86 -3.94
C ILE A 817 -10.60 18.00 -4.48
N PHE A 818 -10.47 18.45 -5.72
CA PHE A 818 -9.18 18.76 -6.31
C PHE A 818 -9.13 20.23 -6.72
N ASP A 819 -7.93 20.77 -6.80
CA ASP A 819 -7.71 22.17 -7.15
C ASP A 819 -7.42 22.32 -8.63
N GLU A 820 -8.09 23.29 -9.25
CA GLU A 820 -7.85 23.70 -10.61
C GLU A 820 -7.21 25.09 -10.62
N ARG A 821 -6.20 25.24 -11.47
CA ARG A 821 -5.51 26.51 -11.71
C ARG A 821 -5.76 26.94 -13.15
N LEU A 822 -6.42 28.08 -13.30
CA LEU A 822 -6.65 28.69 -14.60
C LEU A 822 -5.74 29.90 -14.78
N TYR A 823 -4.86 29.80 -15.77
CA TYR A 823 -3.90 30.82 -16.16
C TYR A 823 -4.47 31.65 -17.32
N PHE A 824 -4.43 32.96 -17.18
CA PHE A 824 -4.88 33.94 -18.16
C PHE A 824 -3.67 34.61 -18.80
N TRP A 825 -3.49 34.36 -20.09
CA TRP A 825 -2.41 34.95 -20.85
C TRP A 825 -2.76 36.39 -21.29
N PRO A 826 -1.76 37.28 -21.46
CA PRO A 826 -1.99 38.66 -21.89
C PRO A 826 -2.65 38.81 -23.27
N ASP A 827 -2.57 37.79 -24.12
CA ASP A 827 -3.18 37.74 -25.45
C ASP A 827 -4.64 37.26 -25.43
N GLY A 828 -5.17 36.92 -24.25
CA GLY A 828 -6.54 36.46 -24.05
C GLY A 828 -6.70 34.94 -24.03
N ASP A 829 -5.64 34.18 -24.32
CA ASP A 829 -5.63 32.73 -24.21
C ASP A 829 -5.70 32.29 -22.75
N ARG A 830 -6.09 31.02 -22.53
CA ARG A 830 -6.21 30.43 -21.20
C ARG A 830 -5.56 29.06 -21.16
N THR A 831 -4.98 28.73 -20.02
CA THR A 831 -4.44 27.39 -19.75
C THR A 831 -5.02 26.88 -18.45
N LEU A 832 -5.64 25.72 -18.49
CA LEU A 832 -6.17 25.03 -17.33
C LEU A 832 -5.21 23.93 -16.92
N VAL A 833 -4.80 23.94 -15.66
CA VAL A 833 -4.04 22.86 -15.03
C VAL A 833 -4.90 22.28 -13.91
N THR A 834 -5.05 20.97 -13.90
CA THR A 834 -5.77 20.25 -12.86
C THR A 834 -4.79 19.40 -12.07
N GLU A 835 -4.66 19.68 -10.77
CA GLU A 835 -3.75 18.99 -9.83
C GLU A 835 -4.60 18.29 -8.75
N GLY A 836 -4.31 17.02 -8.43
CA GLY A 836 -4.96 16.30 -7.31
C GLY A 836 -6.04 15.25 -7.66
N GLY A 837 -6.29 14.97 -8.94
CA GLY A 837 -7.02 13.75 -9.37
C GLY A 837 -6.07 12.56 -9.56
N GLU A 838 -6.59 11.38 -9.97
CA GLU A 838 -5.75 10.20 -10.31
C GLU A 838 -4.70 10.51 -11.39
N GLN A 839 -4.92 11.55 -12.20
CA GLN A 839 -4.02 11.98 -13.26
C GLN A 839 -4.01 13.51 -13.38
N ILE A 840 -2.82 14.10 -13.47
CA ILE A 840 -2.64 15.54 -13.77
C ILE A 840 -3.06 15.79 -15.21
N THR A 841 -3.83 16.87 -15.45
CA THR A 841 -4.22 17.24 -16.82
C THR A 841 -3.82 18.68 -17.17
N LEU A 842 -3.49 18.87 -18.45
CA LEU A 842 -3.24 20.16 -19.08
C LEU A 842 -4.29 20.38 -20.16
N ASN A 843 -5.15 21.38 -19.97
CA ASN A 843 -6.32 21.67 -20.80
C ASN A 843 -7.20 20.42 -21.03
N GLY A 844 -7.38 19.60 -19.98
CA GLY A 844 -8.20 18.38 -20.02
C GLY A 844 -7.52 17.15 -20.64
N ASN A 845 -6.26 17.23 -21.06
CA ASN A 845 -5.49 16.08 -21.55
C ASN A 845 -4.49 15.60 -20.50
N PRO A 846 -4.26 14.28 -20.35
CA PRO A 846 -3.19 13.75 -19.52
C PRO A 846 -1.86 14.47 -19.71
N ALA A 847 -1.17 14.79 -18.62
CA ALA A 847 0.13 15.45 -18.67
C ALA A 847 1.10 14.80 -17.67
N SER A 848 2.39 14.82 -17.99
CA SER A 848 3.45 14.44 -17.06
C SER A 848 4.01 15.67 -16.37
N PHE A 849 4.21 15.56 -15.06
CA PHE A 849 4.82 16.60 -14.25
C PHE A 849 6.34 16.45 -14.26
N TYR A 850 7.07 17.55 -14.40
CA TYR A 850 8.51 17.57 -14.20
C TYR A 850 8.99 18.96 -13.78
N GLN A 851 10.12 19.03 -13.10
CA GLN A 851 10.83 20.29 -12.87
C GLN A 851 11.80 20.54 -14.04
N SER A 852 11.88 21.77 -14.54
CA SER A 852 12.83 22.14 -15.59
C SER A 852 14.27 21.82 -15.18
N GLN A 853 15.15 21.52 -16.15
CA GLN A 853 16.54 21.13 -15.87
C GLN A 853 17.33 22.14 -15.02
N ASP A 854 16.95 23.41 -15.06
CA ASP A 854 17.55 24.49 -14.27
C ASP A 854 16.92 24.65 -12.87
N GLY A 855 15.93 23.83 -12.52
CA GLY A 855 15.19 23.87 -11.26
C GLY A 855 14.21 25.04 -11.11
N SER A 856 14.18 25.97 -12.07
CA SER A 856 13.48 27.26 -11.95
C SER A 856 11.98 27.21 -12.21
N ALA A 857 11.49 26.18 -12.91
CA ALA A 857 10.11 26.10 -13.34
C ALA A 857 9.51 24.72 -13.08
N MET A 858 8.25 24.71 -12.66
CA MET A 858 7.41 23.53 -12.56
C MET A 858 6.63 23.41 -13.87
N CYS A 859 6.72 22.25 -14.52
CA CYS A 859 6.23 22.05 -15.88
C CYS A 859 5.26 20.86 -15.97
N GLN A 860 4.24 21.02 -16.81
CA GLN A 860 3.34 19.96 -17.26
C GLN A 860 3.53 19.74 -18.75
N GLN A 861 3.96 18.55 -19.15
CA GLN A 861 4.19 18.18 -20.55
C GLN A 861 2.96 17.53 -21.18
N ASN A 862 2.56 18.04 -22.33
CA ASN A 862 1.57 17.40 -23.19
C ASN A 862 2.23 16.20 -23.91
N PRO A 863 1.75 14.96 -23.71
CA PRO A 863 2.39 13.76 -24.24
C PRO A 863 2.30 13.63 -25.76
N GLU A 864 1.29 14.22 -26.39
CA GLU A 864 1.09 14.16 -27.84
C GLU A 864 2.06 15.07 -28.60
N THR A 865 2.27 16.28 -28.08
CA THR A 865 3.08 17.31 -28.75
C THR A 865 4.50 17.40 -28.20
N GLY A 866 4.73 16.93 -26.97
CA GLY A 866 5.98 17.09 -26.22
C GLY A 866 6.23 18.51 -25.71
N ASN A 867 5.36 19.48 -26.02
CA ASN A 867 5.46 20.83 -25.47
C ASN A 867 5.00 20.85 -24.00
N SER A 868 5.52 21.79 -23.23
CA SER A 868 5.17 21.94 -21.83
C SER A 868 4.63 23.34 -21.53
N PHE A 869 3.62 23.40 -20.68
CA PHE A 869 3.29 24.60 -19.94
C PHE A 869 4.11 24.60 -18.65
N CYS A 870 4.71 25.72 -18.28
CA CYS A 870 5.47 25.82 -17.05
C CYS A 870 5.16 27.11 -16.28
N THR A 871 5.29 27.05 -14.97
CA THR A 871 5.27 28.21 -14.07
C THR A 871 6.62 28.33 -13.38
N VAL A 872 7.20 29.53 -13.40
CA VAL A 872 8.47 29.81 -12.72
C VAL A 872 8.18 30.09 -11.25
N THR A 873 8.87 29.38 -10.35
CA THR A 873 8.83 29.68 -8.91
C THR A 873 9.84 30.78 -8.65
N ASP A 874 9.35 31.99 -8.32
CA ASP A 874 10.25 33.01 -7.79
C ASP A 874 10.80 32.49 -6.45
N SER A 875 12.13 32.48 -6.31
CA SER A 875 12.86 31.95 -5.15
C SER A 875 12.55 32.65 -3.81
N ALA A 876 11.60 33.57 -3.78
CA ALA A 876 11.07 34.21 -2.59
C ALA A 876 9.98 33.39 -1.88
N ASP A 877 9.35 32.40 -2.53
CA ASP A 877 8.23 31.62 -1.96
C ASP A 877 8.61 30.17 -1.56
N GLN A 878 9.88 29.74 -1.71
CA GLN A 878 10.30 28.36 -1.41
C GLN A 878 10.50 28.03 0.08
N THR A 879 10.09 28.91 1.01
CA THR A 879 10.05 28.56 2.44
C THR A 879 8.75 27.90 2.90
N GLU A 880 7.76 27.72 2.03
CA GLU A 880 6.43 27.26 2.44
C GLU A 880 5.88 26.16 1.51
N GLY A 881 6.16 24.91 1.88
CA GLY A 881 5.54 23.69 1.37
C GLY A 881 5.38 22.70 2.51
#